data_AF-A0A1X7ILH4-F1
#
_entry.id   AF-A0A1X7ILH4-F1
#
_cell.length_a   1.000
_cell.length_b   1.000
_cell.length_c   1.000
_cell.angle_alpha   90.00
_cell.angle_beta   90.00
_cell.angle_gamma   90.00
#
_symmetry.space_group_name_H-M   'P 1'
#
loop_
_entity.id
_entity.type
_entity.pdbx_description
1 polymer ?
#
loop_
_entity_poly.entity_id
_entity_poly.type
_entity_poly.pdbx_seq_one_letter_code
_entity_poly.pdbx_strand_id
1 'polypeptide(L)'
;MTEANKILPIASVENNCILSANGDITLAFEIQLPEIFTLAEREYDAFHQAWIKAIKLLPEHTVLHKQDWFVKRTVRESSGKTFLSTSSDRFYSGRPYMAHKCYLFLTKKPDDRKPSNSAFCNILRKSIVPKQTVDSMLLRNFEDIAGQFTRVLEDSDFVGLHRLTDDELAGTANKAGIIERYCFLLDESEESHLCDTHIGERMTIGNKHCEMYALSDVEELPSMCGSRINYDRYSTDRTKFSIGFASTLGLLLDCDHLYNQYLFIGDSQKTIKELERKRLRLNSLSAYSRENSVSRDAVNDYLNDAVANQYLPVRAHFNVMVWDEDSEKLKDVRNRVSANMAKMDAVAKVESVGAPQIYWAGMAGNQADFPENDTFITFAEQATCFFNLESNYRSDSSGIRLSERLYGRPVSADLFDKPMKQGTITNRNLFVCGGSGGGKSMLMNHFLRTLYEDGAHCVVIDVGGSYKGLCDLLDGYYFIYTEDNPIKFNPFYLSDGEVLGTEKKESLKTLLFSLWKKSDETYTRSEYVALSNALTAYYRKLDKHPNIFPSFNTFYEFLKDDYSTVLKSLGVNTRDFDFENFLYVLNPYYEGGEFDYLLNAKENLDLLNERFIVFELDNIKSHEILFPVVTIIIMQMFISKMRKLKGRKVLAIDEAWIAIAKAGMAEFIKYLYKTIRKFNGIPALITQEVDDLISSPVIKETVVNLSDTKVFLDMRKFMNKFDSLQATLGLSEKTKTMMLSLNRANDPTKNYRELLIDQGGQSIKVYRNELSTEEYFAYTTELTEKLKVQEYADRYGSMERGIAHLARELRMQKQNQ
;
A
#
# COMPACT_ATOMS: atom_id res chain seq x y z
N MET A 1 41.99 15.80 25.50
CA MET A 1 41.41 15.17 24.30
C MET A 1 42.28 13.99 23.94
N THR A 2 41.67 12.83 23.72
CA THR A 2 42.35 11.62 23.26
C THR A 2 41.77 11.32 21.87
N GLU A 3 42.61 11.00 20.88
CA GLU A 3 42.13 10.69 19.53
C GLU A 3 41.22 9.46 19.54
N ALA A 4 40.12 9.49 18.75
CA ALA A 4 39.13 8.41 18.72
C ALA A 4 39.74 7.06 18.34
N ASN A 5 40.69 7.01 17.40
CA ASN A 5 41.41 5.79 17.03
C ASN A 5 42.23 5.14 18.17
N LYS A 6 42.49 5.87 19.27
CA LYS A 6 43.18 5.36 20.47
C LYS A 6 42.22 4.87 21.54
N ILE A 7 40.92 5.11 21.38
CA ILE A 7 39.86 4.80 22.37
C ILE A 7 38.84 3.81 21.81
N LEU A 8 38.55 3.88 20.50
CA LEU A 8 37.50 3.08 19.88
C LEU A 8 37.81 1.58 20.07
N PRO A 9 36.84 0.80 20.55
CA PRO A 9 37.01 -0.63 20.84
C PRO A 9 37.08 -1.50 19.58
N ILE A 10 37.15 -0.91 18.39
CA ILE A 10 37.18 -1.58 17.09
C ILE A 10 38.63 -1.71 16.63
N ALA A 11 39.07 -2.94 16.37
CA ALA A 11 40.41 -3.24 15.87
C ALA A 11 40.47 -3.15 14.33
N SER A 12 39.51 -3.75 13.64
CA SER A 12 39.42 -3.69 12.18
C SER A 12 38.00 -3.97 11.68
N VAL A 13 37.73 -3.58 10.43
CA VAL A 13 36.53 -3.94 9.68
C VAL A 13 37.02 -4.62 8.41
N GLU A 14 36.83 -5.94 8.32
CA GLU A 14 37.37 -6.77 7.24
C GLU A 14 36.44 -7.97 7.00
N ASN A 15 36.34 -8.40 5.74
CA ASN A 15 35.52 -9.56 5.34
C ASN A 15 34.04 -9.40 5.71
N ASN A 16 33.50 -8.18 5.67
CA ASN A 16 32.13 -7.83 6.04
C ASN A 16 31.81 -8.21 7.50
N CYS A 17 32.81 -8.03 8.38
CA CYS A 17 32.76 -8.28 9.81
C CYS A 17 33.43 -7.13 10.56
N ILE A 18 32.93 -6.80 11.75
CA ILE A 18 33.64 -5.91 12.68
C ILE A 18 34.38 -6.76 13.69
N LEU A 19 35.68 -6.48 13.85
CA LEU A 19 36.51 -7.08 14.87
C LEU A 19 36.78 -6.11 16.00
N SER A 20 36.44 -6.49 17.23
CA SER A 20 36.77 -5.67 18.41
C SER A 20 38.22 -5.88 18.85
N ALA A 21 38.79 -4.91 19.56
CA ALA A 21 40.11 -5.02 20.20
C ALA A 21 40.18 -6.13 21.25
N ASN A 22 39.03 -6.59 21.73
CA ASN A 22 38.90 -7.71 22.67
C ASN A 22 38.65 -9.05 21.97
N GLY A 23 38.68 -9.09 20.63
CA GLY A 23 38.55 -10.30 19.84
C GLY A 23 37.11 -10.76 19.59
N ASP A 24 36.12 -9.89 19.84
CA ASP A 24 34.73 -10.18 19.48
C ASP A 24 34.54 -10.03 17.97
N ILE A 25 33.71 -10.89 17.40
CA ILE A 25 33.36 -10.87 15.98
C ILE A 25 31.90 -10.46 15.87
N THR A 26 31.64 -9.39 15.13
CA THR A 26 30.27 -8.90 14.89
C THR A 26 29.92 -8.99 13.41
N LEU A 27 28.83 -9.71 13.13
CA LEU A 27 28.15 -9.71 11.84
C LEU A 27 27.00 -8.69 11.89
N ALA A 28 26.90 -7.87 10.86
CA ALA A 28 25.94 -6.77 10.81
C ALA A 28 25.02 -6.90 9.58
N PHE A 29 23.73 -6.70 9.80
CA PHE A 29 22.70 -6.82 8.77
C PHE A 29 21.76 -5.60 8.81
N GLU A 30 21.34 -5.12 7.65
CA GLU A 30 20.16 -4.26 7.52
C GLU A 30 18.91 -5.15 7.40
N ILE A 31 17.91 -4.87 8.22
CA ILE A 31 16.64 -5.61 8.26
C ILE A 31 15.55 -4.82 7.53
N GLN A 32 14.91 -5.47 6.57
CA GLN A 32 13.66 -5.01 5.98
C GLN A 32 12.47 -5.61 6.72
N LEU A 33 11.77 -4.79 7.50
CA LEU A 33 10.56 -5.18 8.23
C LEU A 33 9.27 -4.91 7.44
N PRO A 34 8.15 -5.58 7.78
CA PRO A 34 6.81 -5.26 7.29
C PRO A 34 6.41 -3.79 7.53
N GLU A 35 5.51 -3.26 6.72
CA GLU A 35 5.02 -1.90 6.88
C GLU A 35 4.03 -1.80 8.06
N ILE A 36 4.09 -0.70 8.81
CA ILE A 36 3.21 -0.49 9.96
C ILE A 36 1.72 -0.59 9.58
N PHE A 37 0.93 -1.20 10.45
CA PHE A 37 -0.51 -1.43 10.29
C PHE A 37 -0.91 -2.43 9.20
N THR A 38 0.04 -3.23 8.69
CA THR A 38 -0.25 -4.24 7.66
C THR A 38 -0.36 -5.67 8.18
N LEU A 39 0.09 -5.95 9.40
CA LEU A 39 0.03 -7.28 10.01
C LEU A 39 -1.28 -7.51 10.79
N ALA A 40 -1.81 -8.72 10.71
CA ALA A 40 -2.92 -9.23 11.51
C ALA A 40 -2.42 -10.02 12.73
N GLU A 41 -3.35 -10.32 13.64
CA GLU A 41 -3.08 -11.06 14.89
C GLU A 41 -2.25 -12.33 14.68
N ARG A 42 -2.67 -13.24 13.78
CA ARG A 42 -1.94 -14.49 13.54
C ARG A 42 -0.57 -14.29 12.90
N GLU A 43 -0.39 -13.20 12.15
CA GLU A 43 0.89 -12.87 11.51
C GLU A 43 1.89 -12.38 12.56
N TYR A 44 1.46 -11.60 13.56
CA TYR A 44 2.30 -11.26 14.71
C TYR A 44 2.77 -12.48 15.49
N ASP A 45 1.88 -13.43 15.76
CA ASP A 45 2.24 -14.67 16.45
C ASP A 45 3.23 -15.51 15.64
N ALA A 46 2.99 -15.65 14.33
CA ALA A 46 3.90 -16.36 13.44
C ALA A 46 5.28 -15.68 13.37
N PHE A 47 5.31 -14.35 13.29
CA PHE A 47 6.55 -13.59 13.23
C PHE A 47 7.34 -13.66 14.55
N HIS A 48 6.64 -13.58 15.69
CA HIS A 48 7.24 -13.80 17.01
C HIS A 48 7.87 -15.19 17.13
N GLN A 49 7.19 -16.22 16.65
CA GLN A 49 7.74 -17.59 16.63
C GLN A 49 8.94 -17.74 15.68
N ALA A 50 8.97 -17.02 14.55
CA ALA A 50 10.12 -17.02 13.64
C ALA A 50 11.37 -16.47 14.35
N TRP A 51 11.23 -15.36 15.09
CA TRP A 51 12.31 -14.81 15.92
C TRP A 51 12.81 -15.78 16.97
N ILE A 52 11.90 -16.42 17.72
CA ILE A 52 12.28 -17.40 18.75
C ILE A 52 13.06 -18.56 18.13
N LYS A 53 12.60 -19.11 17.00
CA LYS A 53 13.29 -20.19 16.29
C LYS A 53 14.68 -19.78 15.83
N ALA A 54 14.82 -18.58 15.27
CA ALA A 54 16.11 -18.05 14.84
C ALA A 54 17.06 -17.88 16.04
N ILE A 55 16.60 -17.25 17.12
CA ILE A 55 17.40 -17.01 18.34
C ILE A 55 17.91 -18.31 18.96
N LYS A 56 17.09 -19.38 18.97
CA LYS A 56 17.49 -20.70 19.50
C LYS A 56 18.63 -21.36 18.73
N LEU A 57 18.95 -20.92 17.51
CA LEU A 57 20.10 -21.41 16.75
C LEU A 57 21.43 -20.78 17.18
N LEU A 58 21.38 -19.60 17.80
CA LEU A 58 22.59 -18.85 18.13
C LEU A 58 23.37 -19.56 19.26
N PRO A 59 24.71 -19.63 19.15
CA PRO A 59 25.53 -20.34 20.11
C PRO A 59 25.68 -19.56 21.42
N GLU A 60 26.19 -20.23 22.45
CA GLU A 60 26.53 -19.61 23.73
C GLU A 60 27.54 -18.47 23.55
N HIS A 61 27.43 -17.47 24.43
CA HIS A 61 28.19 -16.23 24.39
C HIS A 61 27.94 -15.40 23.12
N THR A 62 26.70 -15.41 22.62
CA THR A 62 26.27 -14.52 21.53
C THR A 62 25.46 -13.35 22.10
N VAL A 63 25.72 -12.15 21.59
CA VAL A 63 24.87 -10.98 21.81
C VAL A 63 24.13 -10.68 20.52
N LEU A 64 22.81 -10.73 20.58
CA LEU A 64 21.94 -10.21 19.54
C LEU A 64 21.58 -8.78 19.93
N HIS A 65 21.88 -7.82 19.06
CA HIS A 65 21.50 -6.42 19.24
C HIS A 65 20.73 -5.95 18.01
N LYS A 66 19.44 -5.69 18.19
CA LYS A 66 18.59 -5.06 17.18
C LYS A 66 18.46 -3.58 17.51
N GLN A 67 18.81 -2.73 16.55
CA GLN A 67 18.85 -1.28 16.70
C GLN A 67 17.97 -0.62 15.65
N ASP A 68 16.89 0.01 16.09
CA ASP A 68 15.95 0.72 15.24
C ASP A 68 16.19 2.23 15.35
N TRP A 69 16.50 2.85 14.22
CA TRP A 69 16.77 4.28 14.06
C TRP A 69 15.52 4.99 13.58
N PHE A 70 15.00 5.91 14.37
CA PHE A 70 13.87 6.75 14.03
C PHE A 70 14.30 8.21 13.98
N VAL A 71 14.33 8.78 12.77
CA VAL A 71 14.81 10.14 12.53
C VAL A 71 13.78 10.93 11.75
N LYS A 72 13.44 12.12 12.22
CA LYS A 72 12.55 13.05 11.52
C LYS A 72 13.20 13.51 10.24
N ARG A 73 12.49 13.32 9.14
CA ARG A 73 12.86 13.83 7.82
C ARG A 73 11.71 14.63 7.24
N THR A 74 12.04 15.49 6.30
CA THR A 74 11.06 16.23 5.51
C THR A 74 10.99 15.66 4.10
N VAL A 75 9.78 15.62 3.54
CA VAL A 75 9.58 15.27 2.13
C VAL A 75 10.30 16.31 1.26
N ARG A 76 11.18 15.84 0.37
CA ARG A 76 11.88 16.69 -0.60
C ARG A 76 10.96 16.97 -1.78
N GLU A 77 11.05 18.19 -2.34
CA GLU A 77 10.33 18.54 -3.56
C GLU A 77 10.88 17.72 -4.74
N SER A 78 9.98 17.09 -5.49
CA SER A 78 10.27 16.50 -6.79
C SER A 78 9.76 17.39 -7.91
N SER A 79 10.38 17.30 -9.09
CA SER A 79 9.90 18.00 -10.28
C SER A 79 8.80 17.17 -10.95
N GLY A 80 7.55 17.52 -10.69
CA GLY A 80 6.39 17.00 -11.43
C GLY A 80 6.50 17.29 -12.93
N LYS A 81 5.92 16.40 -13.76
CA LYS A 81 5.92 16.53 -15.23
C LYS A 81 4.78 17.40 -15.76
N THR A 82 3.70 17.52 -14.98
CA THR A 82 2.43 18.15 -15.34
C THR A 82 2.06 19.22 -14.32
N PHE A 83 1.10 20.08 -14.65
CA PHE A 83 0.58 21.10 -13.75
C PHE A 83 0.18 20.51 -12.38
N LEU A 84 -0.67 19.48 -12.39
CA LEU A 84 -1.18 18.85 -11.18
C LEU A 84 -0.12 18.05 -10.41
N SER A 85 0.84 17.40 -11.08
CA SER A 85 1.92 16.71 -10.37
C SER A 85 2.82 17.72 -9.66
N THR A 86 3.16 18.83 -10.33
CA THR A 86 3.98 19.91 -9.75
C THR A 86 3.31 20.57 -8.56
N SER A 87 2.02 20.91 -8.65
CA SER A 87 1.29 21.53 -7.53
C SER A 87 1.21 20.61 -6.31
N SER A 88 1.15 19.31 -6.56
CA SER A 88 1.12 18.31 -5.50
C SER A 88 2.47 18.09 -4.85
N ASP A 89 3.54 18.05 -5.63
CA ASP A 89 4.90 17.92 -5.09
C ASP A 89 5.22 19.12 -4.17
N ARG A 90 4.76 20.31 -4.54
CA ARG A 90 4.79 21.51 -3.67
C ARG A 90 3.92 21.37 -2.42
N PHE A 91 2.74 20.77 -2.52
CA PHE A 91 1.85 20.55 -1.39
C PHE A 91 2.45 19.61 -0.33
N TYR A 92 3.20 18.60 -0.78
CA TYR A 92 3.87 17.66 0.12
C TYR A 92 5.27 18.10 0.56
N SER A 93 5.91 19.01 -0.18
CA SER A 93 7.25 19.53 0.14
C SER A 93 7.32 20.09 1.56
N GLY A 94 8.38 19.73 2.29
CA GLY A 94 8.59 20.15 3.67
C GLY A 94 7.77 19.39 4.71
N ARG A 95 6.88 18.46 4.32
CA ARG A 95 6.09 17.68 5.26
C ARG A 95 7.00 16.79 6.14
N PRO A 96 6.93 16.90 7.48
CA PRO A 96 7.72 16.06 8.37
C PRO A 96 7.13 14.64 8.45
N TYR A 97 8.00 13.65 8.54
CA TYR A 97 7.66 12.26 8.80
C TYR A 97 8.80 11.57 9.56
N MET A 98 8.49 10.49 10.27
CA MET A 98 9.52 9.67 10.93
C MET A 98 10.09 8.64 9.95
N ALA A 99 11.37 8.75 9.60
CA ALA A 99 12.08 7.75 8.82
C ALA A 99 12.63 6.65 9.74
N HIS A 100 12.54 5.40 9.32
CA HIS A 100 12.96 4.24 10.07
C HIS A 100 13.97 3.39 9.31
N LYS A 101 15.04 2.99 10.01
CA LYS A 101 16.03 2.00 9.57
C LYS A 101 16.32 1.02 10.71
N CYS A 102 16.40 -0.27 10.40
CA CYS A 102 16.66 -1.30 11.39
C CYS A 102 17.96 -2.04 11.06
N TYR A 103 18.84 -2.14 12.04
CA TYR A 103 20.08 -2.90 11.96
C TYR A 103 20.10 -4.02 12.98
N LEU A 104 20.74 -5.13 12.63
CA LEU A 104 20.96 -6.28 13.50
C LEU A 104 22.44 -6.59 13.58
N PHE A 105 22.93 -6.68 14.80
CA PHE A 105 24.31 -7.04 15.11
C PHE A 105 24.32 -8.36 15.87
N LEU A 106 24.94 -9.38 15.29
CA LEU A 106 25.20 -10.66 15.95
C LEU A 106 26.67 -10.69 16.35
N THR A 107 26.93 -10.60 17.65
CA THR A 107 28.30 -10.53 18.20
C THR A 107 28.64 -11.79 18.97
N LYS A 108 29.65 -12.54 18.51
CA LYS A 108 30.20 -13.68 19.26
C LYS A 108 31.31 -13.21 20.19
N LYS A 109 31.15 -13.46 21.49
CA LYS A 109 32.21 -13.22 22.48
C LYS A 109 33.21 -14.37 22.49
N PRO A 110 34.49 -14.09 22.76
CA PRO A 110 35.46 -15.10 23.12
C PRO A 110 35.08 -15.80 24.43
N ASP A 111 35.32 -17.11 24.53
CA ASP A 111 34.92 -17.91 25.70
C ASP A 111 35.77 -17.58 26.94
N ASP A 112 36.97 -17.01 26.77
CA ASP A 112 37.87 -16.57 27.84
C ASP A 112 37.67 -15.11 28.27
N ARG A 113 36.67 -14.41 27.70
CA ARG A 113 36.38 -13.02 28.04
C ARG A 113 35.73 -12.87 29.42
N LYS A 114 36.21 -11.91 30.22
CA LYS A 114 35.58 -11.51 31.49
C LYS A 114 34.39 -10.57 31.27
N PRO A 115 33.29 -10.69 32.05
CA PRO A 115 32.14 -9.80 31.96
C PRO A 115 32.47 -8.37 32.41
N SER A 116 31.79 -7.40 31.79
CA SER A 116 31.90 -5.96 32.08
C SER A 116 30.85 -5.53 33.11
N ASN A 117 31.15 -4.52 33.94
CA ASN A 117 30.23 -3.97 34.94
C ASN A 117 30.32 -2.43 35.00
N SER A 118 29.42 -1.77 35.73
CA SER A 118 29.41 -0.30 35.85
C SER A 118 30.64 0.35 36.48
N ALA A 119 31.46 -0.41 37.21
CA ALA A 119 32.71 0.10 37.78
C ALA A 119 33.92 -0.13 36.85
N PHE A 120 33.75 -0.95 35.80
CA PHE A 120 34.85 -1.41 34.94
C PHE A 120 34.40 -1.58 33.48
N CYS A 121 34.83 -0.65 32.63
CA CYS A 121 34.64 -0.68 31.19
C CYS A 121 35.96 -1.11 30.49
N ASN A 122 35.88 -2.00 29.50
CA ASN A 122 37.07 -2.59 28.87
C ASN A 122 37.70 -1.70 27.77
N ILE A 123 37.17 -0.49 27.54
CA ILE A 123 37.69 0.51 26.57
C ILE A 123 39.19 0.82 26.78
N LEU A 124 39.75 0.58 27.96
CA LEU A 124 41.16 0.89 28.29
C LEU A 124 42.17 -0.26 28.06
N ARG A 125 41.74 -1.44 27.56
CA ARG A 125 42.67 -2.56 27.29
C ARG A 125 43.21 -2.51 25.85
N LYS A 126 44.56 -2.49 25.72
CA LYS A 126 45.27 -2.40 24.43
C LYS A 126 45.79 -3.71 23.80
N SER A 127 45.59 -4.89 24.42
CA SER A 127 45.75 -6.24 23.81
C SER A 127 45.90 -7.33 24.88
N ILE A 128 45.28 -8.50 24.67
CA ILE A 128 45.92 -9.82 24.42
C ILE A 128 44.86 -10.58 23.60
N VAL A 129 45.13 -10.79 22.32
CA VAL A 129 44.17 -11.38 21.35
C VAL A 129 43.76 -12.78 21.81
N PRO A 130 42.46 -13.05 22.01
CA PRO A 130 41.95 -14.40 22.26
C PRO A 130 42.30 -15.34 21.11
N LYS A 131 42.60 -16.62 21.40
CA LYS A 131 42.94 -17.62 20.36
C LYS A 131 41.88 -17.76 19.26
N GLN A 132 40.63 -17.43 19.60
CA GLN A 132 39.45 -17.58 18.74
C GLN A 132 39.39 -16.54 17.61
N THR A 133 40.10 -15.42 17.78
CA THR A 133 40.18 -14.34 16.78
C THR A 133 41.17 -14.64 15.64
N VAL A 134 41.98 -15.71 15.78
CA VAL A 134 43.01 -16.11 14.82
C VAL A 134 42.59 -17.38 14.04
N ASP A 135 41.51 -18.05 14.45
CA ASP A 135 41.06 -19.30 13.84
C ASP A 135 39.96 -19.06 12.78
N SER A 136 40.37 -19.15 11.52
CA SER A 136 39.47 -19.07 10.36
C SER A 136 38.32 -20.08 10.37
N MET A 137 38.46 -21.21 11.09
CA MET A 137 37.40 -22.22 11.20
C MET A 137 36.27 -21.77 12.12
N LEU A 138 36.58 -21.05 13.20
CA LEU A 138 35.58 -20.54 14.14
C LEU A 138 34.76 -19.41 13.54
N LEU A 139 35.38 -18.52 12.76
CA LEU A 139 34.67 -17.49 12.01
C LEU A 139 33.67 -18.14 11.03
N ARG A 140 34.12 -19.13 10.23
CA ARG A 140 33.25 -19.85 9.29
C ARG A 140 32.08 -20.53 9.99
N ASN A 141 32.32 -21.21 11.11
CA ASN A 141 31.24 -21.83 11.88
C ASN A 141 30.21 -20.80 12.37
N PHE A 142 30.67 -19.62 12.81
CA PHE A 142 29.76 -18.55 13.23
C PHE A 142 29.00 -17.94 12.06
N GLU A 143 29.65 -17.75 10.91
CA GLU A 143 28.99 -17.33 9.67
C GLU A 143 27.95 -18.33 9.19
N ASP A 144 28.23 -19.64 9.28
CA ASP A 144 27.29 -20.70 8.92
C ASP A 144 26.04 -20.68 9.83
N ILE A 145 26.22 -20.50 11.15
CA ILE A 145 25.11 -20.37 12.09
C ILE A 145 24.34 -19.08 11.84
N ALA A 146 25.03 -17.96 11.60
CA ALA A 146 24.37 -16.70 11.25
C ALA A 146 23.59 -16.84 9.94
N GLY A 147 24.10 -17.58 8.95
CA GLY A 147 23.38 -17.89 7.71
C GLY A 147 22.14 -18.76 7.93
N GLN A 148 22.17 -19.70 8.88
CA GLN A 148 20.99 -20.45 9.29
C GLN A 148 19.98 -19.56 10.00
N PHE A 149 20.46 -18.69 10.90
CA PHE A 149 19.64 -17.69 11.59
C PHE A 149 18.92 -16.78 10.59
N THR A 150 19.63 -16.22 9.61
CA THR A 150 19.04 -15.33 8.61
C THR A 150 18.02 -16.08 7.75
N ARG A 151 18.36 -17.30 7.33
CA ARG A 151 17.47 -18.12 6.51
C ARG A 151 16.14 -18.44 7.21
N VAL A 152 16.16 -18.75 8.51
CA VAL A 152 14.92 -18.98 9.28
C VAL A 152 14.03 -17.74 9.30
N LEU A 153 14.61 -16.54 9.37
CA LEU A 153 13.85 -15.29 9.32
C LEU A 153 13.34 -14.99 7.91
N GLU A 154 14.13 -15.23 6.87
CA GLU A 154 13.73 -15.00 5.47
C GLU A 154 12.66 -16.00 5.00
N ASP A 155 12.75 -17.26 5.41
CA ASP A 155 11.75 -18.31 5.13
C ASP A 155 10.39 -18.02 5.80
N SER A 156 10.31 -17.02 6.69
CA SER A 156 9.05 -16.56 7.30
C SER A 156 8.25 -15.59 6.43
N ASP A 157 8.81 -15.12 5.31
CA ASP A 157 8.26 -14.09 4.41
C ASP A 157 8.03 -12.69 5.05
N PHE A 158 8.33 -12.51 6.34
CA PHE A 158 8.18 -11.21 7.01
C PHE A 158 9.42 -10.32 6.90
N VAL A 159 10.62 -10.91 6.81
CA VAL A 159 11.90 -10.20 6.91
C VAL A 159 12.77 -10.45 5.69
N GLY A 160 13.40 -9.40 5.18
CA GLY A 160 14.57 -9.52 4.31
C GLY A 160 15.82 -9.06 5.05
N LEU A 161 16.93 -9.80 4.96
CA LEU A 161 18.20 -9.43 5.57
C LEU A 161 19.27 -9.16 4.52
N HIS A 162 19.94 -8.02 4.65
CA HIS A 162 21.09 -7.66 3.81
C HIS A 162 22.34 -7.56 4.67
N ARG A 163 23.35 -8.43 4.41
CA ARG A 163 24.63 -8.35 5.11
C ARG A 163 25.38 -7.09 4.67
N LEU A 164 25.80 -6.30 5.65
CA LEU A 164 26.47 -5.03 5.42
C LEU A 164 27.93 -5.25 4.98
N THR A 165 28.36 -4.43 4.04
CA THR A 165 29.72 -4.46 3.48
C THR A 165 30.72 -3.67 4.34
N ASP A 166 32.02 -3.91 4.13
CA ASP A 166 33.09 -3.15 4.81
C ASP A 166 32.91 -1.62 4.67
N ASP A 167 32.56 -1.15 3.46
CA ASP A 167 32.31 0.27 3.17
C ASP A 167 31.07 0.83 3.90
N GLU A 168 30.02 0.02 4.07
CA GLU A 168 28.81 0.43 4.80
C GLU A 168 29.03 0.46 6.32
N LEU A 169 29.93 -0.38 6.82
CA LEU A 169 30.29 -0.44 8.24
C LEU A 169 31.25 0.69 8.63
N ALA A 170 32.40 0.77 7.95
CA ALA A 170 33.46 1.72 8.26
C ALA A 170 33.22 3.11 7.65
N GLY A 171 32.50 3.18 6.53
CA GLY A 171 32.33 4.39 5.75
C GLY A 171 33.37 4.52 4.65
N THR A 172 33.12 5.48 3.75
CA THR A 172 34.03 5.87 2.68
C THR A 172 34.39 7.35 2.85
N ALA A 173 35.31 7.86 2.04
CA ALA A 173 35.69 9.29 2.09
C ALA A 173 34.51 10.27 1.92
N ASN A 174 33.41 9.83 1.29
CA ASN A 174 32.25 10.68 0.98
C ASN A 174 30.95 10.27 1.69
N LYS A 175 30.94 9.14 2.40
CA LYS A 175 29.71 8.60 3.00
C LYS A 175 30.03 7.97 4.35
N ALA A 176 29.35 8.44 5.39
CA ALA A 176 29.53 7.93 6.74
C ALA A 176 29.05 6.48 6.87
N GLY A 177 29.90 5.63 7.46
CA GLY A 177 29.55 4.25 7.81
C GLY A 177 28.66 4.20 9.05
N ILE A 178 28.10 3.03 9.37
CA ILE A 178 27.20 2.88 10.53
C ILE A 178 27.90 3.22 11.85
N ILE A 179 29.19 2.88 11.99
CA ILE A 179 29.96 3.19 13.21
C ILE A 179 30.04 4.71 13.41
N GLU A 180 30.41 5.43 12.36
CA GLU A 180 30.50 6.89 12.36
C GLU A 180 29.13 7.54 12.59
N ARG A 181 28.10 7.05 11.89
CA ARG A 181 26.73 7.54 12.05
C ARG A 181 26.23 7.39 13.48
N TYR A 182 26.52 6.27 14.15
CA TYR A 182 26.17 6.08 15.56
C TYR A 182 26.91 7.05 16.49
N CYS A 183 28.21 7.26 16.26
CA CYS A 183 29.03 8.14 17.10
C CYS A 183 28.56 9.61 17.07
N PHE A 184 28.10 10.08 15.91
CA PHE A 184 27.73 11.48 15.70
C PHE A 184 26.22 11.70 15.46
N LEU A 185 25.41 10.64 15.61
CA LEU A 185 23.98 10.59 15.31
C LEU A 185 23.64 11.14 13.92
N LEU A 186 24.43 10.77 12.90
CA LEU A 186 24.28 11.27 11.54
C LEU A 186 23.15 10.56 10.80
N ASP A 187 22.35 11.34 10.09
CA ASP A 187 21.39 10.80 9.13
C ASP A 187 22.11 10.18 7.93
N GLU A 188 21.47 9.24 7.22
CA GLU A 188 22.06 8.63 6.00
C GLU A 188 22.36 9.64 4.89
N SER A 189 21.68 10.78 4.91
CA SER A 189 21.82 11.83 3.91
C SER A 189 22.78 12.95 4.31
N GLU A 190 23.32 12.90 5.53
CA GLU A 190 24.27 13.89 6.04
C GLU A 190 25.70 13.54 5.62
N GLU A 191 26.50 14.58 5.36
CA GLU A 191 27.92 14.42 5.10
C GLU A 191 28.67 14.05 6.40
N SER A 192 29.74 13.29 6.23
CA SER A 192 30.68 12.97 7.30
C SER A 192 31.23 14.25 7.92
N HIS A 193 30.97 14.44 9.21
CA HIS A 193 31.56 15.52 10.00
C HIS A 193 31.78 15.07 11.44
N LEU A 194 32.88 15.54 12.02
CA LEU A 194 33.23 15.23 13.40
C LEU A 194 32.54 16.22 14.34
N CYS A 195 31.92 15.69 15.40
CA CYS A 195 31.39 16.51 16.48
C CYS A 195 31.84 16.00 17.85
N ASP A 196 31.83 16.89 18.85
CA ASP A 196 32.26 16.55 20.19
C ASP A 196 31.17 15.79 20.96
N THR A 197 31.55 14.68 21.60
CA THR A 197 30.68 13.98 22.56
C THR A 197 31.06 14.43 23.98
N HIS A 198 30.12 15.07 24.67
CA HIS A 198 30.28 15.46 26.07
C HIS A 198 29.45 14.54 26.96
N ILE A 199 30.12 13.94 27.95
CA ILE A 199 29.55 13.03 28.94
C ILE A 199 29.70 13.71 30.31
N GLY A 200 28.66 14.42 30.73
CA GLY A 200 28.59 15.10 32.03
C GLY A 200 27.29 14.71 32.77
N GLU A 201 26.66 15.66 33.47
CA GLU A 201 25.32 15.45 34.05
C GLU A 201 24.26 15.12 32.98
N ARG A 202 24.48 15.61 31.75
CA ARG A 202 23.71 15.24 30.56
C ARG A 202 24.67 14.85 29.45
N MET A 203 24.25 13.87 28.65
CA MET A 203 25.00 13.44 27.47
C MET A 203 24.61 14.35 26.29
N THR A 204 25.60 14.87 25.58
CA THR A 204 25.39 15.66 24.36
C THR A 204 26.33 15.22 23.27
N ILE A 205 25.83 15.12 22.04
CA ILE A 205 26.59 14.74 20.84
C ILE A 205 26.49 15.91 19.85
N GLY A 206 27.57 16.67 19.70
CA GLY A 206 27.54 17.96 19.01
C GLY A 206 26.57 18.94 19.69
N ASN A 207 25.60 19.43 18.93
CA ASN A 207 24.50 20.27 19.41
C ASN A 207 23.27 19.46 19.89
N LYS A 208 23.29 18.12 19.78
CA LYS A 208 22.15 17.26 20.11
C LYS A 208 22.18 16.90 21.60
N HIS A 209 21.15 17.30 22.33
CA HIS A 209 20.97 16.94 23.73
C HIS A 209 20.29 15.58 23.83
N CYS A 210 20.92 14.62 24.53
CA CYS A 210 20.48 13.24 24.58
C CYS A 210 19.94 12.85 25.96
N GLU A 211 18.87 12.07 25.99
CA GLU A 211 18.37 11.39 27.19
C GLU A 211 18.15 9.90 26.90
N MET A 212 18.43 9.05 27.89
CA MET A 212 18.28 7.60 27.75
C MET A 212 17.25 7.08 28.73
N TYR A 213 16.34 6.24 28.24
CA TYR A 213 15.30 5.59 29.03
C TYR A 213 15.52 4.09 28.95
N ALA A 214 15.82 3.45 30.08
CA ALA A 214 16.16 2.04 30.13
C ALA A 214 15.02 1.22 30.76
N LEU A 215 14.77 0.04 30.18
CA LEU A 215 14.00 -1.05 30.76
C LEU A 215 15.01 -2.13 31.15
N SER A 216 15.52 -2.00 32.37
CA SER A 216 16.70 -2.74 32.86
C SER A 216 16.38 -3.61 34.08
N ASP A 217 15.34 -3.25 34.82
CA ASP A 217 14.89 -3.97 36.01
C ASP A 217 13.50 -4.59 35.79
N VAL A 218 13.25 -5.73 36.42
CA VAL A 218 11.96 -6.45 36.38
C VAL A 218 10.83 -5.60 36.97
N GLU A 219 11.12 -4.69 37.90
CA GLU A 219 10.14 -3.74 38.46
C GLU A 219 9.69 -2.67 37.47
N GLU A 220 10.50 -2.38 36.44
CA GLU A 220 10.21 -1.39 35.40
C GLU A 220 9.43 -1.98 34.22
N LEU A 221 9.37 -3.32 34.15
CA LEU A 221 8.72 -4.07 33.08
C LEU A 221 7.23 -4.27 33.34
N PRO A 222 6.43 -4.43 32.27
CA PRO A 222 5.03 -4.76 32.40
C PRO A 222 4.82 -6.15 33.00
N SER A 223 3.73 -6.30 33.75
CA SER A 223 3.36 -7.59 34.36
C SER A 223 3.01 -8.67 33.34
N MET A 224 2.62 -8.28 32.13
CA MET A 224 2.28 -9.16 31.02
C MET A 224 2.85 -8.60 29.73
N CYS A 225 3.45 -9.46 28.91
CA CYS A 225 3.87 -9.13 27.55
C CYS A 225 3.35 -10.17 26.55
N GLY A 226 3.19 -9.77 25.29
CA GLY A 226 2.78 -10.66 24.21
C GLY A 226 3.36 -10.22 22.87
N SER A 227 3.12 -11.00 21.82
CA SER A 227 3.53 -10.67 20.44
C SER A 227 2.95 -9.34 19.94
N ARG A 228 1.82 -8.91 20.51
CA ARG A 228 1.01 -7.76 20.06
C ARG A 228 0.24 -7.10 21.20
N ILE A 229 -0.21 -5.88 20.94
CA ILE A 229 -1.23 -5.16 21.72
C ILE A 229 -2.36 -4.69 20.81
N ASN A 230 -3.50 -4.30 21.41
CA ASN A 230 -4.58 -3.68 20.65
C ASN A 230 -4.34 -2.18 20.53
N TYR A 231 -4.56 -1.64 19.35
CA TYR A 231 -4.51 -0.22 19.07
C TYR A 231 -5.92 0.36 19.04
N ASP A 232 -6.33 0.98 20.14
CA ASP A 232 -7.71 1.42 20.36
C ASP A 232 -8.20 2.43 19.31
N ARG A 233 -7.31 3.30 18.82
CA ARG A 233 -7.65 4.32 17.81
C ARG A 233 -8.23 3.73 16.52
N TYR A 234 -7.83 2.51 16.17
CA TYR A 234 -8.31 1.78 14.98
C TYR A 234 -9.24 0.63 15.31
N SER A 235 -9.43 0.33 16.59
CA SER A 235 -10.34 -0.72 17.05
C SER A 235 -11.80 -0.24 17.02
N THR A 236 -12.70 -1.21 16.93
CA THR A 236 -14.16 -1.01 17.01
C THR A 236 -14.73 -1.98 18.05
N ASP A 237 -16.00 -1.79 18.42
CA ASP A 237 -16.69 -2.73 19.32
C ASP A 237 -16.76 -4.16 18.75
N ARG A 238 -16.58 -4.33 17.43
CA ARG A 238 -16.62 -5.62 16.74
C ARG A 238 -15.24 -6.19 16.40
N THR A 239 -14.23 -5.35 16.24
CA THR A 239 -12.91 -5.76 15.74
C THR A 239 -11.78 -5.08 16.52
N LYS A 240 -10.82 -5.88 16.97
CA LYS A 240 -9.61 -5.40 17.62
C LYS A 240 -8.52 -5.21 16.58
N PHE A 241 -8.01 -4.00 16.44
CA PHE A 241 -6.88 -3.70 15.56
C PHE A 241 -5.59 -3.96 16.30
N SER A 242 -4.70 -4.82 15.78
CA SER A 242 -3.48 -5.22 16.47
C SER A 242 -2.25 -4.50 15.94
N ILE A 243 -1.31 -4.17 16.83
CA ILE A 243 0.04 -3.69 16.50
C ILE A 243 1.06 -4.49 17.32
N GLY A 244 2.34 -4.46 16.92
CA GLY A 244 3.41 -5.11 17.68
C GLY A 244 3.51 -4.53 19.09
N PHE A 245 3.89 -5.34 20.08
CA PHE A 245 3.90 -4.92 21.48
C PHE A 245 4.80 -3.71 21.75
N ALA A 246 5.99 -3.63 21.14
CA ALA A 246 6.90 -2.49 21.25
C ALA A 246 6.64 -1.35 20.25
N SER A 247 5.57 -1.38 19.46
CA SER A 247 5.33 -0.38 18.39
C SER A 247 5.13 1.03 18.92
N THR A 248 4.73 1.18 20.20
CA THR A 248 4.60 2.50 20.86
C THR A 248 5.96 3.19 21.06
N LEU A 249 7.06 2.43 21.08
CA LEU A 249 8.44 2.91 21.17
C LEU A 249 9.15 2.95 19.81
N GLY A 250 8.43 2.67 18.72
CA GLY A 250 8.94 2.79 17.35
C GLY A 250 8.32 3.97 16.61
N LEU A 251 7.72 3.72 15.44
CA LEU A 251 7.11 4.77 14.61
C LEU A 251 5.99 5.56 15.30
N LEU A 252 5.40 5.09 16.40
CA LEU A 252 4.37 5.83 17.13
C LEU A 252 4.95 6.85 18.12
N LEU A 253 6.26 6.86 18.34
CA LEU A 253 6.98 7.82 19.18
C LEU A 253 7.50 8.98 18.31
N ASP A 254 6.85 10.14 18.38
CA ASP A 254 7.13 11.30 17.52
C ASP A 254 8.31 12.17 18.02
N CYS A 255 9.51 11.58 18.12
CA CYS A 255 10.78 12.28 18.39
C CYS A 255 11.94 11.55 17.71
N ASP A 256 13.09 12.19 17.56
CA ASP A 256 14.28 11.50 17.08
C ASP A 256 14.77 10.55 18.18
N HIS A 257 14.90 9.27 17.85
CA HIS A 257 15.28 8.26 18.84
C HIS A 257 15.89 7.00 18.23
N LEU A 258 16.69 6.31 19.05
CA LEU A 258 17.14 4.95 18.83
C LEU A 258 16.41 4.03 19.81
N TYR A 259 15.86 2.93 19.31
CA TYR A 259 15.37 1.86 20.15
C TYR A 259 16.33 0.66 20.06
N ASN A 260 17.07 0.41 21.14
CA ASN A 260 18.05 -0.67 21.21
C ASN A 260 17.46 -1.86 21.97
N GLN A 261 17.49 -3.04 21.36
CA GLN A 261 16.98 -4.30 21.89
C GLN A 261 18.11 -5.32 21.96
N TYR A 262 18.51 -5.72 23.17
CA TYR A 262 19.62 -6.64 23.39
C TYR A 262 19.14 -7.96 23.98
N LEU A 263 19.63 -9.07 23.43
CA LEU A 263 19.55 -10.40 24.01
C LEU A 263 20.94 -10.98 24.18
N PHE A 264 21.25 -11.45 25.38
CA PHE A 264 22.51 -12.11 25.72
C PHE A 264 22.25 -13.59 25.91
N ILE A 265 22.80 -14.38 25.01
CA ILE A 265 22.67 -15.84 24.99
C ILE A 265 23.89 -16.41 25.70
N GLY A 266 23.66 -16.96 26.89
CA GLY A 266 24.69 -17.56 27.74
C GLY A 266 24.47 -19.04 27.96
N ASP A 267 25.28 -19.62 28.85
CA ASP A 267 25.11 -21.01 29.29
C ASP A 267 23.81 -21.12 30.12
N SER A 268 22.83 -21.81 29.53
CA SER A 268 21.52 -22.03 30.12
C SER A 268 21.59 -22.89 31.39
N GLN A 269 22.46 -23.91 31.40
CA GLN A 269 22.60 -24.80 32.56
C GLN A 269 23.23 -24.07 33.74
N LYS A 270 24.22 -23.22 33.48
CA LYS A 270 24.84 -22.37 34.49
C LYS A 270 23.84 -21.39 35.09
N THR A 271 23.05 -20.73 34.25
CA THR A 271 22.00 -19.78 34.69
C THR A 271 20.96 -20.47 35.59
N ILE A 272 20.48 -21.65 35.19
CA ILE A 272 19.54 -22.44 35.99
C ILE A 272 20.15 -22.82 37.34
N LYS A 273 21.40 -23.31 37.38
CA LYS A 273 22.10 -23.65 38.64
C LYS A 273 22.27 -22.44 39.56
N GLU A 274 22.53 -21.26 39.01
CA GLU A 274 22.65 -20.03 39.79
C GLU A 274 21.30 -19.61 40.40
N LEU A 275 20.22 -19.73 39.63
CA LEU A 275 18.85 -19.48 40.11
C LEU A 275 18.41 -20.50 41.16
N GLU A 276 18.76 -21.77 41.02
CA GLU A 276 18.52 -22.79 42.05
C GLU A 276 19.22 -22.44 43.37
N ARG A 277 20.50 -22.02 43.31
CA ARG A 277 21.23 -21.55 44.50
C ARG A 277 20.56 -20.32 45.10
N LYS A 278 20.14 -19.36 44.27
CA LYS A 278 19.39 -18.16 44.71
C LYS A 278 18.09 -18.55 45.41
N ARG A 279 17.33 -19.50 44.85
CA ARG A 279 16.09 -20.03 45.46
C ARG A 279 16.34 -20.67 46.82
N LEU A 280 17.36 -21.52 46.94
CA LEU A 280 17.73 -22.15 48.21
C LEU A 280 18.12 -21.11 49.28
N ARG A 281 18.87 -20.08 48.87
CA ARG A 281 19.23 -18.94 49.74
C ARG A 281 18.00 -18.13 50.17
N LEU A 282 17.07 -17.88 49.26
CA LEU A 282 15.84 -17.15 49.59
C LEU A 282 14.92 -17.98 50.49
N ASN A 283 14.89 -19.30 50.32
CA ASN A 283 14.10 -20.22 51.16
C ASN A 283 14.60 -20.28 52.61
N SER A 284 15.90 -20.16 52.87
CA SER A 284 16.40 -20.06 54.24
C SER A 284 16.10 -18.71 54.89
N LEU A 285 15.90 -17.66 54.09
CA LEU A 285 15.62 -16.29 54.54
C LEU A 285 14.12 -15.92 54.53
N SER A 286 13.26 -16.72 53.89
CA SER A 286 11.83 -16.43 53.72
C SER A 286 11.03 -16.49 55.02
N ALA A 287 11.54 -17.20 56.04
CA ALA A 287 10.95 -17.19 57.38
C ALA A 287 11.03 -15.82 58.08
N TYR A 288 11.96 -14.96 57.64
CA TYR A 288 12.26 -13.67 58.29
C TYR A 288 11.72 -12.45 57.54
N SER A 289 11.30 -12.59 56.27
CA SER A 289 10.75 -11.49 55.47
C SER A 289 9.77 -11.99 54.40
N ARG A 290 8.63 -11.30 54.30
CA ARG A 290 7.61 -11.54 53.26
C ARG A 290 8.15 -11.27 51.86
N GLU A 291 8.99 -10.25 51.68
CA GLU A 291 9.63 -9.92 50.39
C GLU A 291 10.54 -11.06 49.89
N ASN A 292 11.27 -11.69 50.82
CA ASN A 292 12.09 -12.85 50.49
C ASN A 292 11.24 -14.07 50.09
N SER A 293 10.04 -14.22 50.68
CA SER A 293 9.09 -15.26 50.27
C SER A 293 8.59 -15.03 48.85
N VAL A 294 8.14 -13.81 48.53
CA VAL A 294 7.66 -13.47 47.18
C VAL A 294 8.77 -13.66 46.14
N SER A 295 9.98 -13.18 46.44
CA SER A 295 11.14 -13.37 45.55
C SER A 295 11.51 -14.85 45.36
N ARG A 296 11.38 -15.67 46.41
CA ARG A 296 11.61 -17.12 46.32
C ARG A 296 10.60 -17.77 45.38
N ASP A 297 9.33 -17.42 45.54
CA ASP A 297 8.23 -17.99 44.76
C ASP A 297 8.38 -17.60 43.27
N ALA A 298 8.70 -16.34 42.97
CA ALA A 298 9.00 -15.90 41.60
C ALA A 298 10.18 -16.67 40.96
N VAL A 299 11.27 -16.89 41.70
CA VAL A 299 12.41 -17.69 41.19
C VAL A 299 12.02 -19.15 41.00
N ASN A 300 11.16 -19.70 41.86
CA ASN A 300 10.66 -21.06 41.75
C ASN A 300 9.76 -21.23 40.53
N ASP A 301 8.86 -20.28 40.27
CA ASP A 301 7.98 -20.27 39.11
C ASP A 301 8.78 -20.16 37.81
N TYR A 302 9.78 -19.28 37.77
CA TYR A 302 10.72 -19.21 36.65
C TYR A 302 11.40 -20.56 36.37
N LEU A 303 11.93 -21.23 37.41
CA LEU A 303 12.58 -22.53 37.25
C LEU A 303 11.61 -23.61 36.75
N ASN A 304 10.36 -23.59 37.22
CA ASN A 304 9.33 -24.52 36.76
C ASN A 304 8.99 -24.28 35.29
N ASP A 305 8.81 -23.03 34.87
CA ASP A 305 8.50 -22.67 33.49
C ASP A 305 9.64 -23.02 32.53
N ALA A 306 10.89 -22.78 32.95
CA ALA A 306 12.08 -23.13 32.20
C ALA A 306 12.12 -24.63 31.85
N VAL A 307 11.78 -25.48 32.83
CA VAL A 307 11.78 -26.94 32.67
C VAL A 307 10.54 -27.44 31.94
N ALA A 308 9.35 -26.94 32.31
CA ALA A 308 8.08 -27.41 31.78
C ALA A 308 7.91 -27.09 30.28
N ASN A 309 8.33 -25.89 29.86
CA ASN A 309 8.15 -25.42 28.49
C ASN A 309 9.43 -25.47 27.64
N GLN A 310 10.57 -25.85 28.23
CA GLN A 310 11.88 -25.82 27.58
C GLN A 310 12.22 -24.44 27.00
N TYR A 311 11.85 -23.38 27.73
CA TYR A 311 12.16 -22.02 27.36
C TYR A 311 13.65 -21.73 27.51
N LEU A 312 14.20 -20.93 26.59
CA LEU A 312 15.62 -20.61 26.57
C LEU A 312 15.89 -19.42 27.52
N PRO A 313 16.62 -19.61 28.63
CA PRO A 313 17.02 -18.52 29.51
C PRO A 313 17.96 -17.57 28.77
N VAL A 314 17.65 -16.28 28.77
CA VAL A 314 18.49 -15.22 28.22
C VAL A 314 18.57 -14.06 29.22
N ARG A 315 19.57 -13.20 29.06
CA ARG A 315 19.51 -11.87 29.66
C ARG A 315 19.02 -10.89 28.60
N ALA A 316 18.23 -9.90 28.98
CA ALA A 316 17.70 -8.89 28.07
C ALA A 316 17.93 -7.48 28.61
N HIS A 317 17.98 -6.52 27.68
CA HIS A 317 17.94 -5.09 27.97
C HIS A 317 17.27 -4.37 26.81
N PHE A 318 16.44 -3.38 27.13
CA PHE A 318 15.83 -2.50 26.15
C PHE A 318 16.05 -1.05 26.55
N ASN A 319 16.42 -0.19 25.62
CA ASN A 319 16.46 1.25 25.89
C ASN A 319 16.01 2.08 24.70
N VAL A 320 15.48 3.25 25.02
CA VAL A 320 15.16 4.32 24.08
C VAL A 320 16.10 5.48 24.35
N MET A 321 16.97 5.80 23.40
CA MET A 321 17.81 6.99 23.44
C MET A 321 17.19 8.05 22.55
N VAL A 322 16.75 9.16 23.13
CA VAL A 322 16.13 10.28 22.42
C VAL A 322 17.10 11.45 22.31
N TRP A 323 16.94 12.28 21.29
CA TRP A 323 17.66 13.55 21.20
C TRP A 323 16.84 14.66 20.55
N ASP A 324 17.24 15.90 20.85
CA ASP A 324 16.76 17.12 20.19
C ASP A 324 17.89 18.17 20.21
N GLU A 325 17.92 19.07 19.25
CA GLU A 325 18.87 20.20 19.24
C GLU A 325 18.44 21.30 20.23
N ASP A 326 17.15 21.34 20.58
CA ASP A 326 16.59 22.30 21.52
C ASP A 326 16.36 21.67 22.89
N SER A 327 17.12 22.13 23.88
CA SER A 327 17.03 21.64 25.26
C SER A 327 15.66 21.87 25.92
N GLU A 328 14.86 22.85 25.47
CA GLU A 328 13.53 23.10 26.02
C GLU A 328 12.53 22.04 25.55
N LYS A 329 12.64 21.60 24.30
CA LYS A 329 11.79 20.55 23.71
C LYS A 329 12.00 19.18 24.32
N LEU A 330 13.16 18.94 24.95
CA LEU A 330 13.41 17.68 25.66
C LEU A 330 12.38 17.40 26.76
N LYS A 331 11.80 18.42 27.40
CA LYS A 331 10.71 18.24 28.38
C LYS A 331 9.48 17.61 27.73
N ASP A 332 9.13 18.05 26.53
CA ASP A 332 8.01 17.50 25.76
C ASP A 332 8.34 16.11 25.19
N VAL A 333 9.59 15.87 24.79
CA VAL A 333 10.08 14.53 24.42
C VAL A 333 9.93 13.57 25.59
N ARG A 334 10.39 13.95 26.79
CA ARG A 334 10.25 13.14 28.01
C ARG A 334 8.81 12.75 28.29
N ASN A 335 7.88 13.71 28.24
CA ASN A 335 6.45 13.43 28.44
C ASN A 335 5.91 12.43 27.42
N ARG A 336 6.35 12.52 26.15
CA ARG A 336 5.95 11.59 25.08
C ARG A 336 6.53 10.19 25.28
N VAL A 337 7.79 10.07 25.69
CA VAL A 337 8.42 8.77 26.00
C VAL A 337 7.70 8.12 27.17
N SER A 338 7.50 8.86 28.28
CA SER A 338 6.80 8.34 29.46
C SER A 338 5.37 7.90 29.12
N ALA A 339 4.64 8.67 28.31
CA ALA A 339 3.29 8.29 27.89
C ALA A 339 3.26 7.03 27.00
N ASN A 340 4.27 6.81 26.14
CA ASN A 340 4.32 5.64 25.26
C ASN A 340 4.82 4.37 25.97
N MET A 341 5.74 4.50 26.92
CA MET A 341 6.12 3.40 27.82
C MET A 341 4.95 2.98 28.70
N ALA A 342 4.18 3.93 29.24
CA ALA A 342 2.99 3.65 30.03
C ALA A 342 1.89 2.90 29.25
N LYS A 343 1.78 3.11 27.93
CA LYS A 343 0.85 2.32 27.07
C LYS A 343 1.23 0.84 26.95
N MET A 344 2.49 0.52 27.20
CA MET A 344 2.97 -0.86 27.31
C MET A 344 2.99 -1.35 28.76
N ASP A 345 2.41 -0.60 29.70
CA ASP A 345 2.50 -0.84 31.14
C ASP A 345 3.95 -0.88 31.68
N ALA A 346 4.88 -0.18 31.01
CA ALA A 346 6.28 -0.06 31.40
C ALA A 346 6.56 1.28 32.10
N VAL A 347 7.53 1.28 33.02
CA VAL A 347 7.94 2.48 33.76
C VAL A 347 9.09 3.17 33.03
N ALA A 348 8.91 4.46 32.72
CA ALA A 348 9.93 5.26 32.06
C ALA A 348 11.01 5.76 33.05
N LYS A 349 12.00 4.91 33.31
CA LYS A 349 13.20 5.28 34.08
C LYS A 349 14.22 5.97 33.19
N VAL A 350 14.63 7.18 33.58
CA VAL A 350 15.75 7.88 32.97
C VAL A 350 17.04 7.27 33.51
N GLU A 351 17.86 6.73 32.61
CA GLU A 351 19.19 6.24 32.94
C GLU A 351 20.19 7.39 32.79
N SER A 352 20.91 7.69 33.86
CA SER A 352 21.85 8.82 33.92
C SER A 352 23.26 8.40 34.29
N VAL A 353 23.40 7.34 35.08
CA VAL A 353 24.70 6.85 35.56
C VAL A 353 25.26 5.81 34.58
N GLY A 354 24.43 4.87 34.14
CA GLY A 354 24.81 3.82 33.18
C GLY A 354 24.76 4.27 31.72
N ALA A 355 24.10 5.40 31.41
CA ALA A 355 23.84 5.85 30.04
C ALA A 355 25.10 5.95 29.17
N PRO A 356 26.25 6.46 29.66
CA PRO A 356 27.47 6.49 28.85
C PRO A 356 27.96 5.10 28.46
N GLN A 357 27.88 4.12 29.37
CA GLN A 357 28.33 2.76 29.08
C GLN A 357 27.39 2.04 28.13
N ILE A 358 26.07 2.23 28.29
CA ILE A 358 25.05 1.69 27.38
C ILE A 358 25.22 2.29 25.98
N TYR A 359 25.47 3.60 25.88
CA TYR A 359 25.75 4.28 24.62
C TYR A 359 26.97 3.66 23.91
N TRP A 360 28.10 3.52 24.60
CA TRP A 360 29.28 2.90 23.98
C TRP A 360 29.04 1.44 23.59
N ALA A 361 28.26 0.68 24.36
CA ALA A 361 27.91 -0.70 24.03
C ALA A 361 26.95 -0.80 22.83
N GLY A 362 26.17 0.25 22.55
CA GLY A 362 25.28 0.31 21.38
C GLY A 362 25.99 0.55 20.05
N MET A 363 27.25 0.95 20.07
CA MET A 363 28.06 1.07 18.85
C MET A 363 28.30 -0.30 18.22
N ALA A 364 28.13 -0.38 16.89
CA ALA A 364 28.41 -1.59 16.10
C ALA A 364 29.83 -2.14 16.42
N GLY A 365 29.92 -3.41 16.80
CA GLY A 365 31.18 -4.06 17.19
C GLY A 365 31.51 -4.04 18.69
N ASN A 366 30.76 -3.29 19.52
CA ASN A 366 31.02 -3.18 20.96
C ASN A 366 29.91 -3.76 21.87
N GLN A 367 28.94 -4.48 21.29
CA GLN A 367 27.78 -5.05 22.01
C GLN A 367 28.18 -5.96 23.17
N ALA A 368 29.35 -6.60 23.06
CA ALA A 368 29.80 -7.54 24.05
C ALA A 368 30.34 -6.89 25.34
N ASP A 369 30.62 -5.58 25.33
CA ASP A 369 31.00 -4.77 26.51
C ASP A 369 29.80 -4.21 27.30
N PHE A 370 28.57 -4.60 26.92
CA PHE A 370 27.36 -4.17 27.60
C PHE A 370 27.39 -4.52 29.11
N PRO A 371 27.03 -3.57 30.00
CA PRO A 371 27.07 -3.78 31.45
C PRO A 371 26.08 -4.86 31.89
N GLU A 372 26.59 -5.93 32.52
CA GLU A 372 25.75 -7.05 32.93
C GLU A 372 24.70 -6.65 33.99
N ASN A 373 25.01 -5.67 34.83
CA ASN A 373 24.11 -5.17 35.86
C ASN A 373 22.91 -4.38 35.31
N ASP A 374 22.97 -3.88 34.08
CA ASP A 374 21.85 -3.18 33.44
C ASP A 374 21.01 -4.16 32.59
N THR A 375 21.10 -5.46 32.86
CA THR A 375 20.31 -6.49 32.17
C THR A 375 19.52 -7.32 33.18
N PHE A 376 18.36 -7.81 32.78
CA PHE A 376 17.53 -8.69 33.59
C PHE A 376 17.46 -10.09 32.97
N ILE A 377 17.16 -11.10 33.80
CA ILE A 377 16.99 -12.49 33.34
C ILE A 377 15.54 -12.70 32.91
N THR A 378 15.34 -13.29 31.74
CA THR A 378 14.03 -13.65 31.20
C THR A 378 14.20 -14.83 30.23
N PHE A 379 13.14 -15.24 29.52
CA PHE A 379 13.28 -16.18 28.41
C PHE A 379 13.25 -15.47 27.06
N ALA A 380 13.81 -16.13 26.05
CA ALA A 380 13.81 -15.64 24.68
C ALA A 380 12.38 -15.32 24.20
N GLU A 381 11.40 -16.13 24.60
CA GLU A 381 9.99 -15.98 24.26
C GLU A 381 9.39 -14.64 24.73
N GLN A 382 9.65 -14.21 25.96
CA GLN A 382 9.17 -12.93 26.50
C GLN A 382 10.01 -11.77 25.96
N ALA A 383 11.32 -11.97 25.81
CA ALA A 383 12.21 -10.90 25.39
C ALA A 383 11.94 -10.46 23.94
N THR A 384 11.60 -11.40 23.04
CA THR A 384 11.24 -11.08 21.65
C THR A 384 9.95 -10.30 21.51
N CYS A 385 9.05 -10.31 22.51
CA CYS A 385 7.87 -9.44 22.52
C CYS A 385 8.24 -7.95 22.45
N PHE A 386 9.41 -7.58 22.97
CA PHE A 386 9.88 -6.20 22.97
C PHE A 386 10.55 -5.78 21.66
N PHE A 387 10.63 -6.65 20.65
CA PHE A 387 11.19 -6.26 19.36
C PHE A 387 10.25 -5.35 18.59
N ASN A 388 10.81 -4.31 17.96
CA ASN A 388 10.07 -3.58 16.94
C ASN A 388 9.93 -4.48 15.69
N LEU A 389 8.69 -4.67 15.22
CA LEU A 389 8.36 -5.59 14.13
C LEU A 389 7.93 -4.88 12.84
N GLU A 390 7.80 -3.56 12.86
CA GLU A 390 7.20 -2.79 11.77
C GLU A 390 8.12 -1.64 11.32
N SER A 391 7.93 -1.18 10.08
CA SER A 391 8.69 -0.09 9.46
C SER A 391 7.79 0.80 8.59
N ASN A 392 8.38 1.83 7.98
CA ASN A 392 7.64 2.76 7.13
C ASN A 392 7.04 2.07 5.90
N TYR A 393 5.98 2.68 5.37
CA TYR A 393 5.46 2.37 4.04
C TYR A 393 6.55 2.55 2.98
N ARG A 394 6.60 1.62 2.04
CA ARG A 394 7.54 1.63 0.92
C ARG A 394 6.89 2.35 -0.26
N SER A 395 7.70 3.16 -0.94
CA SER A 395 7.30 3.77 -2.21
C SER A 395 7.83 2.90 -3.34
N ASP A 396 6.97 2.54 -4.28
CA ASP A 396 7.35 1.93 -5.54
C ASP A 396 8.06 2.94 -6.45
N SER A 397 8.75 2.43 -7.47
CA SER A 397 9.44 3.26 -8.48
C SER A 397 8.49 4.05 -9.37
N SER A 398 7.28 3.54 -9.56
CA SER A 398 6.22 4.10 -10.39
C SER A 398 4.88 3.65 -9.81
N GLY A 399 3.81 4.37 -10.13
CA GLY A 399 2.47 4.00 -9.71
C GLY A 399 1.66 5.22 -9.33
N ILE A 400 0.55 4.97 -8.66
CA ILE A 400 -0.37 6.01 -8.23
C ILE A 400 0.14 6.60 -6.93
N ARG A 401 0.30 7.92 -6.89
CA ARG A 401 0.71 8.60 -5.66
C ARG A 401 -0.42 8.53 -4.64
N LEU A 402 -0.14 7.95 -3.50
CA LEU A 402 -1.00 7.98 -2.33
C LEU A 402 -0.18 8.51 -1.15
N SER A 403 -0.79 8.64 0.02
CA SER A 403 -0.08 9.03 1.24
C SER A 403 -0.13 7.90 2.26
N GLU A 404 0.97 7.69 2.97
CA GLU A 404 1.00 6.68 4.04
C GLU A 404 0.13 7.09 5.23
N ARG A 405 -0.25 6.08 6.02
CA ARG A 405 -1.36 6.20 6.98
C ARG A 405 -1.05 6.99 8.24
N LEU A 406 0.20 7.17 8.64
CA LEU A 406 0.57 7.79 9.92
C LEU A 406 0.87 9.28 9.79
N TYR A 407 1.85 9.68 8.98
CA TYR A 407 2.28 11.07 8.82
C TYR A 407 1.71 11.75 7.56
N GLY A 408 1.16 10.97 6.63
CA GLY A 408 0.72 11.44 5.32
C GLY A 408 1.88 11.73 4.38
N ARG A 409 3.03 11.04 4.50
CA ARG A 409 4.11 11.12 3.51
C ARG A 409 3.64 10.55 2.16
N PRO A 410 3.92 11.20 1.03
CA PRO A 410 3.55 10.66 -0.27
C PRO A 410 4.38 9.41 -0.58
N VAL A 411 3.72 8.39 -1.10
CA VAL A 411 4.27 7.11 -1.56
C VAL A 411 3.64 6.74 -2.90
N SER A 412 4.45 6.26 -3.84
CA SER A 412 3.92 5.70 -5.09
C SER A 412 3.51 4.24 -4.84
N ALA A 413 2.27 3.89 -5.20
CA ALA A 413 1.74 2.54 -5.10
C ALA A 413 1.45 1.99 -6.51
N ASP A 414 2.18 0.96 -6.93
CA ASP A 414 1.91 0.26 -8.19
C ASP A 414 0.77 -0.75 -8.01
N LEU A 415 -0.35 -0.48 -8.67
CA LEU A 415 -1.53 -1.34 -8.59
C LEU A 415 -1.55 -2.46 -9.63
N PHE A 416 -0.67 -2.41 -10.64
CA PHE A 416 -0.89 -3.14 -11.89
C PHE A 416 0.33 -3.90 -12.41
N ASP A 417 1.53 -3.33 -12.37
CA ASP A 417 2.70 -3.89 -13.09
C ASP A 417 3.64 -4.66 -12.18
N LYS A 418 4.11 -4.05 -11.09
CA LYS A 418 4.94 -4.71 -10.08
C LYS A 418 4.23 -5.91 -9.45
N PRO A 419 2.97 -5.81 -8.96
CA PRO A 419 2.29 -6.96 -8.37
C PRO A 419 2.07 -8.09 -9.39
N MET A 420 1.88 -7.77 -10.67
CA MET A 420 1.75 -8.79 -11.72
C MET A 420 3.07 -9.49 -12.02
N LYS A 421 4.20 -8.77 -12.01
CA LYS A 421 5.55 -9.35 -12.14
C LYS A 421 5.91 -10.24 -10.94
N GLN A 422 5.47 -9.87 -9.75
CA GLN A 422 5.70 -10.62 -8.52
C GLN A 422 4.75 -11.80 -8.34
N GLY A 423 3.68 -11.90 -9.14
CA GLY A 423 2.69 -12.97 -9.06
C GLY A 423 1.63 -12.76 -7.96
N THR A 424 1.60 -11.60 -7.30
CA THR A 424 0.58 -11.22 -6.32
C THR A 424 -0.80 -11.05 -6.97
N ILE A 425 -0.82 -10.58 -8.23
CA ILE A 425 -2.03 -10.52 -9.06
C ILE A 425 -1.79 -11.21 -10.40
N THR A 426 -2.83 -11.79 -10.97
CA THR A 426 -2.86 -12.50 -12.26
C THR A 426 -3.51 -11.68 -13.38
N ASN A 427 -4.26 -10.64 -13.00
CA ASN A 427 -4.93 -9.70 -13.89
C ASN A 427 -4.90 -8.29 -13.31
N ARG A 428 -5.18 -7.29 -14.15
CA ARG A 428 -5.24 -5.87 -13.76
C ARG A 428 -6.68 -5.38 -13.56
N ASN A 429 -7.62 -6.29 -13.32
CA ASN A 429 -9.01 -5.91 -13.11
C ASN A 429 -9.15 -5.18 -11.78
N LEU A 430 -9.85 -4.05 -11.80
CA LEU A 430 -10.01 -3.15 -10.66
C LEU A 430 -11.48 -3.12 -10.24
N PHE A 431 -11.71 -3.36 -8.96
CA PHE A 431 -13.02 -3.18 -8.35
C PHE A 431 -12.92 -2.09 -7.28
N VAL A 432 -13.75 -1.06 -7.36
CA VAL A 432 -13.78 0.04 -6.38
C VAL A 432 -15.14 0.10 -5.72
N CYS A 433 -15.17 0.07 -4.39
CA CYS A 433 -16.40 0.12 -3.62
C CYS A 433 -16.29 1.06 -2.43
N GLY A 434 -17.35 1.81 -2.13
CA GLY A 434 -17.39 2.68 -0.96
C GLY A 434 -18.72 3.42 -0.83
N GLY A 435 -19.08 3.82 0.39
CA GLY A 435 -20.33 4.53 0.64
C GLY A 435 -20.44 5.86 -0.13
N SER A 436 -21.67 6.34 -0.31
CA SER A 436 -21.92 7.69 -0.84
C SER A 436 -21.19 8.75 0.00
N GLY A 437 -20.53 9.70 -0.67
CA GLY A 437 -19.67 10.72 -0.04
C GLY A 437 -18.30 10.21 0.42
N GLY A 438 -17.96 8.92 0.19
CA GLY A 438 -16.68 8.33 0.60
C GLY A 438 -15.45 8.81 -0.19
N GLY A 439 -15.64 9.57 -1.28
CA GLY A 439 -14.55 10.07 -2.13
C GLY A 439 -14.18 9.17 -3.32
N LYS A 440 -15.08 8.28 -3.75
CA LYS A 440 -14.87 7.35 -4.88
C LYS A 440 -14.46 8.06 -6.16
N SER A 441 -15.26 9.03 -6.62
CA SER A 441 -15.00 9.73 -7.88
C SER A 441 -13.76 10.62 -7.81
N MET A 442 -13.48 11.22 -6.64
CA MET A 442 -12.22 11.94 -6.39
C MET A 442 -11.00 11.03 -6.54
N LEU A 443 -11.05 9.84 -5.94
CA LEU A 443 -10.00 8.83 -6.05
C LEU A 443 -9.85 8.33 -7.49
N MET A 444 -10.96 8.05 -8.17
CA MET A 444 -10.93 7.52 -9.53
C MET A 444 -10.43 8.56 -10.54
N ASN A 445 -10.78 9.84 -10.39
CA ASN A 445 -10.17 10.94 -11.17
C ASN A 445 -8.64 10.95 -10.99
N HIS A 446 -8.15 10.85 -9.75
CA HIS A 446 -6.71 10.78 -9.48
C HIS A 446 -6.04 9.55 -10.14
N PHE A 447 -6.68 8.38 -10.09
CA PHE A 447 -6.19 7.16 -10.73
C PHE A 447 -6.15 7.31 -12.26
N LEU A 448 -7.24 7.77 -12.86
CA LEU A 448 -7.36 7.95 -14.31
C LEU A 448 -6.38 8.99 -14.84
N ARG A 449 -6.21 10.11 -14.13
CA ARG A 449 -5.20 11.12 -14.46
C ARG A 449 -3.80 10.49 -14.48
N THR A 450 -3.43 9.75 -13.44
CA THR A 450 -2.09 9.12 -13.37
C THR A 450 -1.89 8.16 -14.55
N LEU A 451 -2.89 7.34 -14.84
CA LEU A 451 -2.83 6.40 -15.97
C LEU A 451 -2.76 7.11 -17.32
N TYR A 452 -3.46 8.24 -17.48
CA TYR A 452 -3.38 9.08 -18.69
C TYR A 452 -1.99 9.71 -18.86
N GLU A 453 -1.39 10.21 -17.78
CA GLU A 453 -0.02 10.74 -17.75
C GLU A 453 1.02 9.67 -18.11
N ASP A 454 0.77 8.40 -17.73
CA ASP A 454 1.55 7.23 -18.13
C ASP A 454 1.27 6.75 -19.57
N GLY A 455 0.40 7.46 -20.31
CA GLY A 455 0.13 7.20 -21.72
C GLY A 455 -1.02 6.23 -22.01
N ALA A 456 -1.89 5.95 -21.03
CA ALA A 456 -3.07 5.11 -21.26
C ALA A 456 -4.17 5.83 -22.06
N HIS A 457 -4.96 5.06 -22.80
CA HIS A 457 -6.28 5.50 -23.29
C HIS A 457 -7.33 5.18 -22.24
N CYS A 458 -7.95 6.21 -21.66
CA CYS A 458 -8.97 6.13 -20.64
C CYS A 458 -10.36 6.41 -21.25
N VAL A 459 -11.26 5.46 -21.10
CA VAL A 459 -12.68 5.61 -21.41
C VAL A 459 -13.46 5.45 -20.12
N VAL A 460 -14.28 6.44 -19.79
CA VAL A 460 -15.12 6.46 -18.59
C VAL A 460 -16.57 6.44 -19.02
N ILE A 461 -17.37 5.59 -18.40
CA ILE A 461 -18.82 5.61 -18.46
C ILE A 461 -19.29 6.11 -17.10
N ASP A 462 -19.86 7.32 -17.09
CA ASP A 462 -20.25 8.05 -15.89
C ASP A 462 -21.78 8.20 -15.80
N VAL A 463 -22.27 8.21 -14.57
CA VAL A 463 -23.64 8.60 -14.21
C VAL A 463 -23.51 9.57 -13.04
N GLY A 464 -23.49 10.87 -13.33
CA GLY A 464 -23.46 11.92 -12.29
C GLY A 464 -22.49 13.08 -12.52
N GLY A 465 -21.82 13.18 -13.68
CA GLY A 465 -21.01 14.33 -14.07
C GLY A 465 -19.74 14.54 -13.24
N SER A 466 -19.17 13.46 -12.70
CA SER A 466 -18.03 13.52 -11.77
C SER A 466 -16.67 13.64 -12.46
N TYR A 467 -16.58 13.28 -13.74
CA TYR A 467 -15.30 13.29 -14.49
C TYR A 467 -15.17 14.47 -15.46
N LYS A 468 -16.17 15.37 -15.51
CA LYS A 468 -16.15 16.52 -16.41
C LYS A 468 -14.94 17.44 -16.18
N GLY A 469 -14.67 17.79 -14.92
CA GLY A 469 -13.56 18.70 -14.59
C GLY A 469 -12.19 18.18 -15.04
N LEU A 470 -11.93 16.89 -14.86
CA LEU A 470 -10.70 16.27 -15.35
C LEU A 470 -10.69 16.16 -16.88
N CYS A 471 -11.82 15.86 -17.51
CA CYS A 471 -11.92 15.80 -18.97
C CYS A 471 -11.58 17.15 -19.61
N ASP A 472 -12.17 18.23 -19.09
CA ASP A 472 -11.95 19.59 -19.57
C ASP A 472 -10.49 20.03 -19.34
N LEU A 473 -9.87 19.61 -18.24
CA LEU A 473 -8.46 19.90 -17.94
C LEU A 473 -7.48 19.20 -18.90
N LEU A 474 -7.82 17.98 -19.35
CA LEU A 474 -6.96 17.17 -20.22
C LEU A 474 -7.26 17.38 -21.72
N ASP A 475 -8.11 18.36 -22.06
CA ASP A 475 -8.66 18.57 -23.41
C ASP A 475 -9.26 17.27 -24.00
N GLY A 476 -9.88 16.45 -23.14
CA GLY A 476 -10.50 15.19 -23.52
C GLY A 476 -11.89 15.35 -24.14
N TYR A 477 -12.44 14.26 -24.66
CA TYR A 477 -13.78 14.26 -25.25
C TYR A 477 -14.84 13.94 -24.20
N TYR A 478 -15.55 14.97 -23.73
CA TYR A 478 -16.70 14.82 -22.83
C TYR A 478 -17.98 14.69 -23.66
N PHE A 479 -18.61 13.53 -23.57
CA PHE A 479 -19.84 13.22 -24.25
C PHE A 479 -21.03 13.33 -23.30
N ILE A 480 -22.04 14.13 -23.67
CA ILE A 480 -23.34 14.22 -23.00
C ILE A 480 -24.45 14.30 -24.05
N TYR A 481 -25.53 13.54 -23.87
CA TYR A 481 -26.69 13.64 -24.75
C TYR A 481 -27.48 14.92 -24.45
N THR A 482 -27.72 15.70 -25.50
CA THR A 482 -28.62 16.87 -25.50
C THR A 482 -29.46 16.83 -26.77
N GLU A 483 -30.66 17.43 -26.76
CA GLU A 483 -31.52 17.49 -27.96
C GLU A 483 -30.84 18.25 -29.11
N ASP A 484 -30.11 19.33 -28.80
CA ASP A 484 -29.40 20.15 -29.79
C ASP A 484 -28.15 19.47 -30.37
N ASN A 485 -27.52 18.59 -29.60
CA ASN A 485 -26.34 17.83 -30.02
C ASN A 485 -26.50 16.34 -29.68
N PRO A 486 -27.29 15.60 -30.48
CA PRO A 486 -27.56 14.19 -30.21
C PRO A 486 -26.42 13.28 -30.69
N ILE A 487 -26.36 12.04 -30.19
CA ILE A 487 -25.33 11.09 -30.64
C ILE A 487 -25.55 10.75 -32.09
N LYS A 488 -24.50 10.93 -32.89
CA LYS A 488 -24.44 10.43 -34.26
C LYS A 488 -23.27 9.47 -34.35
N PHE A 489 -23.56 8.22 -34.70
CA PHE A 489 -22.55 7.22 -34.97
C PHE A 489 -22.90 6.48 -36.26
N ASN A 490 -21.93 5.86 -36.92
CA ASN A 490 -22.20 4.99 -38.05
C ASN A 490 -21.55 3.63 -37.83
N PRO A 491 -22.32 2.64 -37.33
CA PRO A 491 -21.78 1.30 -37.08
C PRO A 491 -21.53 0.52 -38.37
N PHE A 492 -22.17 0.90 -39.50
CA PHE A 492 -22.07 0.22 -40.81
C PHE A 492 -20.87 0.68 -41.64
N TYR A 493 -20.21 1.76 -41.23
CA TYR A 493 -19.00 2.22 -41.86
C TYR A 493 -17.81 1.31 -41.49
N LEU A 494 -16.99 1.00 -42.49
CA LEU A 494 -15.70 0.32 -42.36
C LEU A 494 -14.61 1.29 -42.81
N SER A 495 -13.54 1.40 -42.02
CA SER A 495 -12.39 2.26 -42.34
C SER A 495 -11.65 1.74 -43.58
N ASP A 496 -10.89 2.59 -44.28
CA ASP A 496 -10.13 2.18 -45.47
C ASP A 496 -9.21 0.97 -45.18
N GLY A 497 -9.41 -0.12 -45.93
CA GLY A 497 -8.68 -1.39 -45.79
C GLY A 497 -9.25 -2.36 -44.76
N GLU A 498 -10.35 -2.02 -44.07
CA GLU A 498 -11.03 -2.89 -43.10
C GLU A 498 -12.07 -3.77 -43.80
N VAL A 499 -12.00 -5.09 -43.58
CA VAL A 499 -12.97 -6.07 -44.10
C VAL A 499 -13.99 -6.40 -43.01
N LEU A 500 -15.22 -6.79 -43.38
CA LEU A 500 -16.22 -7.28 -42.43
C LEU A 500 -15.74 -8.56 -41.73
N GLY A 501 -15.06 -8.40 -40.60
CA GLY A 501 -14.66 -9.49 -39.72
C GLY A 501 -15.84 -10.06 -38.94
N THR A 502 -15.66 -11.28 -38.40
CA THR A 502 -16.67 -11.96 -37.58
C THR A 502 -17.13 -11.09 -36.40
N GLU A 503 -16.22 -10.36 -35.75
CA GLU A 503 -16.55 -9.52 -34.58
C GLU A 503 -17.40 -8.30 -34.92
N LYS A 504 -17.06 -7.57 -36.00
CA LYS A 504 -17.85 -6.43 -36.47
C LYS A 504 -19.26 -6.92 -36.85
N LYS A 505 -19.34 -8.07 -37.51
CA LYS A 505 -20.61 -8.72 -37.85
C LYS A 505 -21.42 -9.12 -36.61
N GLU A 506 -20.80 -9.72 -35.59
CA GLU A 506 -21.48 -9.99 -34.31
C GLU A 506 -21.98 -8.69 -33.67
N SER A 507 -21.15 -7.66 -33.63
CA SER A 507 -21.52 -6.38 -33.02
C SER A 507 -22.69 -5.68 -33.70
N LEU A 508 -22.77 -5.77 -35.04
CA LEU A 508 -23.89 -5.27 -35.83
C LEU A 508 -25.15 -6.10 -35.59
N LYS A 509 -25.04 -7.43 -35.44
CA LYS A 509 -26.18 -8.26 -35.06
C LYS A 509 -26.69 -7.91 -33.67
N THR A 510 -25.81 -7.78 -32.69
CA THR A 510 -26.21 -7.38 -31.32
C THR A 510 -26.90 -6.02 -31.32
N LEU A 511 -26.39 -5.06 -32.10
CA LEU A 511 -27.05 -3.77 -32.30
C LEU A 511 -28.45 -3.97 -32.88
N LEU A 512 -28.59 -4.63 -34.02
CA LEU A 512 -29.88 -4.81 -34.70
C LEU A 512 -30.89 -5.58 -33.85
N PHE A 513 -30.45 -6.58 -33.09
CA PHE A 513 -31.32 -7.29 -32.14
C PHE A 513 -31.76 -6.38 -30.99
N SER A 514 -30.87 -5.55 -30.45
CA SER A 514 -31.22 -4.59 -29.41
C SER A 514 -32.17 -3.49 -29.89
N LEU A 515 -32.16 -3.17 -31.19
CA LEU A 515 -33.12 -2.23 -31.79
C LEU A 515 -34.49 -2.89 -32.02
N TRP A 516 -34.49 -4.18 -32.36
CA TRP A 516 -35.71 -4.91 -32.75
C TRP A 516 -36.49 -5.48 -31.57
N LYS A 517 -35.78 -6.04 -30.58
CA LYS A 517 -36.37 -6.80 -29.47
C LYS A 517 -36.20 -6.04 -28.16
N LYS A 518 -37.19 -6.13 -27.27
CA LYS A 518 -37.05 -5.62 -25.90
C LYS A 518 -36.12 -6.52 -25.07
N SER A 519 -35.61 -5.98 -23.95
CA SER A 519 -34.63 -6.66 -23.08
C SER A 519 -35.08 -8.01 -22.51
N ASP A 520 -36.38 -8.29 -22.51
CA ASP A 520 -37.03 -9.53 -22.06
C ASP A 520 -37.35 -10.52 -23.20
N GLU A 521 -37.20 -10.11 -24.45
CA GLU A 521 -37.44 -10.93 -25.63
C GLU A 521 -36.15 -11.62 -26.10
N THR A 522 -36.19 -12.95 -26.24
CA THR A 522 -35.05 -13.71 -26.79
C THR A 522 -35.21 -13.91 -28.29
N TYR A 523 -34.10 -13.88 -29.03
CA TYR A 523 -34.12 -14.16 -30.46
C TYR A 523 -33.88 -15.66 -30.74
N THR A 524 -34.50 -16.16 -31.81
CA THR A 524 -34.34 -17.56 -32.24
C THR A 524 -33.07 -17.75 -33.08
N ARG A 525 -32.63 -19.00 -33.23
CA ARG A 525 -31.49 -19.33 -34.10
C ARG A 525 -31.77 -18.96 -35.56
N SER A 526 -33.02 -19.05 -36.00
CA SER A 526 -33.46 -18.67 -37.35
C SER A 526 -33.28 -17.17 -37.59
N GLU A 527 -33.74 -16.34 -36.65
CA GLU A 527 -33.57 -14.88 -36.69
C GLU A 527 -32.07 -14.50 -36.73
N TYR A 528 -31.24 -15.17 -35.94
CA TYR A 528 -29.79 -14.97 -35.91
C TYR A 528 -29.11 -15.30 -37.24
N VAL A 529 -29.52 -16.39 -37.90
CA VAL A 529 -28.99 -16.78 -39.22
C VAL A 529 -29.47 -15.81 -40.30
N ALA A 530 -30.73 -15.38 -40.26
CA ALA A 530 -31.28 -14.41 -41.21
C ALA A 530 -30.51 -13.08 -41.19
N LEU A 531 -30.34 -12.48 -40.01
CA LEU A 531 -29.55 -11.25 -39.82
C LEU A 531 -28.09 -11.42 -40.24
N SER A 532 -27.49 -12.57 -39.93
CA SER A 532 -26.13 -12.89 -40.37
C SER A 532 -26.01 -12.94 -41.90
N ASN A 533 -27.00 -13.51 -42.58
CA ASN A 533 -27.03 -13.59 -44.04
C ASN A 533 -27.29 -12.22 -44.66
N ALA A 534 -28.20 -11.43 -44.10
CA ALA A 534 -28.50 -10.06 -44.54
C ALA A 534 -27.26 -9.16 -44.51
N LEU A 535 -26.53 -9.15 -43.38
CA LEU A 535 -25.29 -8.38 -43.26
C LEU A 535 -24.24 -8.82 -44.29
N THR A 536 -24.06 -10.13 -44.47
CA THR A 536 -23.10 -10.64 -45.47
C THR A 536 -23.46 -10.20 -46.89
N ALA A 537 -24.73 -10.29 -47.23
CA ALA A 537 -25.23 -9.92 -48.55
C ALA A 537 -25.11 -8.41 -48.80
N TYR A 538 -25.38 -7.60 -47.77
CA TYR A 538 -25.23 -6.15 -47.82
C TYR A 538 -23.79 -5.72 -48.11
N TYR A 539 -22.81 -6.21 -47.35
CA TYR A 539 -21.41 -5.85 -47.59
C TYR A 539 -20.89 -6.37 -48.94
N ARG A 540 -21.36 -7.52 -49.42
CA ARG A 540 -21.06 -7.99 -50.80
C ARG A 540 -21.64 -7.06 -51.88
N LYS A 541 -22.75 -6.37 -51.61
CA LYS A 541 -23.31 -5.36 -52.51
C LYS A 541 -22.44 -4.10 -52.50
N LEU A 542 -22.02 -3.65 -51.31
CA LEU A 542 -21.09 -2.52 -51.16
C LEU A 542 -19.77 -2.75 -51.90
N ASP A 543 -19.20 -3.96 -51.81
CA ASP A 543 -17.97 -4.33 -52.53
C ASP A 543 -18.11 -4.20 -54.07
N LYS A 544 -19.32 -4.45 -54.60
CA LYS A 544 -19.62 -4.33 -56.04
C LYS A 544 -20.01 -2.91 -56.46
N HIS A 545 -20.41 -2.07 -55.50
CA HIS A 545 -20.94 -0.72 -55.73
C HIS A 545 -20.26 0.28 -54.78
N PRO A 546 -18.97 0.62 -55.02
CA PRO A 546 -18.19 1.49 -54.13
C PRO A 546 -18.71 2.93 -54.03
N ASN A 547 -19.64 3.32 -54.91
CA ASN A 547 -20.29 4.64 -54.86
C ASN A 547 -21.34 4.76 -53.73
N ILE A 548 -21.77 3.64 -53.14
CA ILE A 548 -22.76 3.62 -52.06
C ILE A 548 -22.03 3.82 -50.73
N PHE A 549 -22.33 4.92 -50.04
CA PHE A 549 -21.78 5.16 -48.71
C PHE A 549 -22.43 4.21 -47.69
N PRO A 550 -21.66 3.39 -46.94
CA PRO A 550 -22.23 2.47 -45.97
C PRO A 550 -22.85 3.22 -44.78
N SER A 551 -24.16 3.10 -44.58
CA SER A 551 -24.85 3.58 -43.38
C SER A 551 -26.05 2.69 -43.01
N PHE A 552 -26.77 3.04 -41.96
CA PHE A 552 -28.02 2.35 -41.61
C PHE A 552 -29.09 2.53 -42.70
N ASN A 553 -29.22 3.72 -43.29
CA ASN A 553 -30.18 4.00 -44.38
C ASN A 553 -29.97 3.08 -45.57
N THR A 554 -28.74 2.98 -46.08
CA THR A 554 -28.45 2.11 -47.23
C THR A 554 -28.59 0.62 -46.88
N PHE A 555 -28.41 0.24 -45.62
CA PHE A 555 -28.72 -1.11 -45.14
C PHE A 555 -30.23 -1.36 -45.10
N TYR A 556 -31.02 -0.41 -44.61
CA TYR A 556 -32.48 -0.49 -44.54
C TYR A 556 -33.12 -0.58 -45.94
N GLU A 557 -32.66 0.25 -46.88
CA GLU A 557 -33.04 0.20 -48.30
C GLU A 557 -32.72 -1.18 -48.90
N PHE A 558 -31.51 -1.70 -48.66
CA PHE A 558 -31.12 -3.03 -49.09
C PHE A 558 -32.02 -4.13 -48.52
N LEU A 559 -32.40 -4.04 -47.25
CA LEU A 559 -33.33 -5.00 -46.64
C LEU A 559 -34.68 -4.95 -47.38
N LYS A 560 -35.25 -3.76 -47.54
CA LYS A 560 -36.56 -3.52 -48.13
C LYS A 560 -36.64 -4.00 -49.59
N ASP A 561 -35.67 -3.64 -50.41
CA ASP A 561 -35.76 -3.81 -51.87
C ASP A 561 -35.13 -5.13 -52.36
N ASP A 562 -33.90 -5.44 -51.92
CA ASP A 562 -33.15 -6.60 -52.42
C ASP A 562 -33.39 -7.84 -51.56
N TYR A 563 -33.21 -7.73 -50.24
CA TYR A 563 -33.19 -8.89 -49.35
C TYR A 563 -34.56 -9.53 -49.19
N SER A 564 -35.64 -8.73 -49.25
CA SER A 564 -37.02 -9.21 -49.25
C SER A 564 -37.29 -10.21 -50.39
N THR A 565 -36.71 -9.98 -51.57
CA THR A 565 -36.79 -10.89 -52.73
C THR A 565 -36.00 -12.17 -52.48
N VAL A 566 -34.83 -12.07 -51.84
CA VAL A 566 -34.00 -13.23 -51.47
C VAL A 566 -34.72 -14.12 -50.47
N LEU A 567 -35.34 -13.56 -49.43
CA LEU A 567 -36.10 -14.32 -48.44
C LEU A 567 -37.28 -15.08 -49.06
N LYS A 568 -38.01 -14.43 -49.98
CA LYS A 568 -39.10 -15.07 -50.74
C LYS A 568 -38.59 -16.23 -51.59
N SER A 569 -37.42 -16.10 -52.22
CA SER A 569 -36.81 -17.16 -53.02
C SER A 569 -36.31 -18.35 -52.20
N LEU A 570 -35.93 -18.13 -50.95
CA LEU A 570 -35.45 -19.16 -50.01
C LEU A 570 -36.59 -19.86 -49.26
N GLY A 571 -37.85 -19.43 -49.43
CA GLY A 571 -39.01 -20.04 -48.77
C GLY A 571 -39.02 -19.88 -47.25
N VAL A 572 -38.40 -18.82 -46.71
CA VAL A 572 -38.38 -18.57 -45.27
C VAL A 572 -39.79 -18.20 -44.81
N ASN A 573 -40.36 -18.98 -43.88
CA ASN A 573 -41.69 -18.71 -43.34
C ASN A 573 -41.67 -17.53 -42.36
N THR A 574 -42.76 -16.76 -42.32
CA THR A 574 -42.95 -15.62 -41.41
C THR A 574 -42.85 -16.01 -39.92
N ARG A 575 -43.12 -17.28 -39.59
CA ARG A 575 -42.93 -17.83 -38.23
C ARG A 575 -41.47 -17.96 -37.81
N ASP A 576 -40.54 -18.11 -38.76
CA ASP A 576 -39.12 -18.30 -38.49
C ASP A 576 -38.35 -16.98 -38.44
N PHE A 577 -38.84 -15.96 -39.17
CA PHE A 577 -38.32 -14.60 -39.14
C PHE A 577 -39.43 -13.62 -39.57
N ASP A 578 -39.95 -12.84 -38.63
CA ASP A 578 -40.95 -11.80 -38.91
C ASP A 578 -40.27 -10.55 -39.50
N PHE A 579 -39.96 -10.66 -40.80
CA PHE A 579 -39.22 -9.64 -41.54
C PHE A 579 -39.98 -8.31 -41.64
N GLU A 580 -41.31 -8.35 -41.75
CA GLU A 580 -42.14 -7.13 -41.84
C GLU A 580 -42.14 -6.37 -40.52
N ASN A 581 -42.29 -7.08 -39.39
CA ASN A 581 -42.13 -6.49 -38.06
C ASN A 581 -40.72 -5.92 -37.87
N PHE A 582 -39.68 -6.67 -38.24
CA PHE A 582 -38.30 -6.19 -38.14
C PHE A 582 -38.09 -4.87 -38.89
N LEU A 583 -38.56 -4.79 -40.14
CA LEU A 583 -38.46 -3.57 -40.96
C LEU A 583 -39.27 -2.40 -40.36
N TYR A 584 -40.44 -2.70 -39.78
CA TYR A 584 -41.29 -1.70 -39.12
C TYR A 584 -40.64 -1.14 -37.84
N VAL A 585 -40.09 -1.99 -36.98
CA VAL A 585 -39.43 -1.58 -35.72
C VAL A 585 -38.15 -0.78 -35.98
N LEU A 586 -37.49 -1.05 -37.11
CA LEU A 586 -36.30 -0.30 -37.54
C LEU A 586 -36.63 1.05 -38.21
N ASN A 587 -37.89 1.30 -38.59
CA ASN A 587 -38.30 2.52 -39.30
C ASN A 587 -37.97 3.83 -38.55
N PRO A 588 -38.05 3.94 -37.21
CA PRO A 588 -37.67 5.16 -36.50
C PRO A 588 -36.20 5.59 -36.68
N TYR A 589 -35.31 4.68 -37.08
CA TYR A 589 -33.88 4.98 -37.30
C TYR A 589 -33.54 5.21 -38.79
N TYR A 590 -34.51 5.00 -39.67
CA TYR A 590 -34.39 5.26 -41.11
C TYR A 590 -34.67 6.73 -41.42
N GLU A 591 -34.25 7.20 -42.61
CA GLU A 591 -34.41 8.59 -43.05
C GLU A 591 -35.84 9.12 -42.83
N GLY A 592 -35.95 10.22 -42.07
CA GLY A 592 -37.24 10.84 -41.70
C GLY A 592 -37.93 10.25 -40.46
N GLY A 593 -37.31 9.27 -39.79
CA GLY A 593 -37.72 8.77 -38.49
C GLY A 593 -37.20 9.61 -37.31
N GLU A 594 -37.73 9.35 -36.10
CA GLU A 594 -37.40 10.09 -34.87
C GLU A 594 -35.91 10.03 -34.47
N PHE A 595 -35.21 8.94 -34.82
CA PHE A 595 -33.82 8.67 -34.47
C PHE A 595 -32.92 8.50 -35.71
N ASP A 596 -33.29 9.09 -36.85
CA ASP A 596 -32.58 8.93 -38.12
C ASP A 596 -31.08 9.33 -38.06
N TYR A 597 -30.76 10.29 -37.19
CA TYR A 597 -29.42 10.81 -36.96
C TYR A 597 -28.49 9.80 -36.25
N LEU A 598 -29.05 8.84 -35.51
CA LEU A 598 -28.31 8.05 -34.51
C LEU A 598 -27.29 7.10 -35.13
N LEU A 599 -27.67 6.45 -36.23
CA LEU A 599 -26.90 5.38 -36.88
C LEU A 599 -26.38 5.73 -38.29
N ASN A 600 -26.50 7.01 -38.67
CA ASN A 600 -26.20 7.51 -40.03
C ASN A 600 -25.15 8.63 -40.04
N ALA A 601 -24.26 8.69 -39.05
CA ALA A 601 -23.21 9.70 -39.04
C ALA A 601 -22.34 9.66 -40.32
N LYS A 602 -22.10 10.83 -40.90
CA LYS A 602 -21.18 11.01 -42.04
C LYS A 602 -19.85 11.64 -41.64
N GLU A 603 -19.81 12.28 -40.48
CA GLU A 603 -18.62 12.89 -39.89
C GLU A 603 -17.89 11.88 -39.00
N ASN A 604 -16.59 11.71 -39.21
CA ASN A 604 -15.75 10.87 -38.37
C ASN A 604 -15.18 11.70 -37.23
N LEU A 605 -15.80 11.63 -36.05
CA LEU A 605 -15.11 11.96 -34.81
C LEU A 605 -14.03 10.89 -34.59
N ASP A 606 -12.76 11.30 -34.50
CA ASP A 606 -11.65 10.38 -34.22
C ASP A 606 -11.65 9.96 -32.74
N LEU A 607 -12.70 9.24 -32.35
CA LEU A 607 -12.80 8.62 -31.04
C LEU A 607 -11.78 7.50 -30.87
N LEU A 608 -11.11 7.03 -31.94
CA LEU A 608 -10.12 5.96 -31.83
C LEU A 608 -8.84 6.50 -31.20
N ASN A 609 -8.29 7.61 -31.68
CA ASN A 609 -7.02 8.13 -31.18
C ASN A 609 -7.17 8.98 -29.92
N GLU A 610 -8.37 9.49 -29.64
CA GLU A 610 -8.63 10.28 -28.43
C GLU A 610 -8.26 9.48 -27.16
N ARG A 611 -7.50 10.10 -26.25
CA ARG A 611 -6.92 9.36 -25.10
C ARG A 611 -7.79 9.44 -23.87
N PHE A 612 -8.58 10.49 -23.70
CA PHE A 612 -9.46 10.63 -22.55
C PHE A 612 -10.88 10.90 -23.03
N ILE A 613 -11.78 9.95 -22.79
CA ILE A 613 -13.17 10.02 -23.23
C ILE A 613 -14.08 9.76 -22.03
N VAL A 614 -15.06 10.62 -21.82
CA VAL A 614 -16.09 10.43 -20.79
C VAL A 614 -17.46 10.36 -21.45
N PHE A 615 -18.22 9.31 -21.21
CA PHE A 615 -19.61 9.18 -21.61
C PHE A 615 -20.53 9.41 -20.41
N GLU A 616 -21.17 10.57 -20.36
CA GLU A 616 -22.19 10.89 -19.37
C GLU A 616 -23.54 10.32 -19.81
N LEU A 617 -24.04 9.34 -19.05
CA LEU A 617 -25.26 8.62 -19.39
C LEU A 617 -26.47 9.01 -18.53
N ASP A 618 -26.34 9.93 -17.57
CA ASP A 618 -27.42 10.23 -16.61
C ASP A 618 -28.73 10.66 -17.30
N ASN A 619 -28.65 11.47 -18.35
CA ASN A 619 -29.82 11.97 -19.11
C ASN A 619 -30.56 10.86 -19.87
N ILE A 620 -29.88 9.78 -20.25
CA ILE A 620 -30.43 8.72 -21.09
C ILE A 620 -30.62 7.40 -20.36
N LYS A 621 -30.14 7.25 -19.11
CA LYS A 621 -30.16 5.98 -18.35
C LYS A 621 -31.53 5.29 -18.25
N SER A 622 -32.61 6.07 -18.32
CA SER A 622 -34.00 5.57 -18.26
C SER A 622 -34.67 5.46 -19.65
N HIS A 623 -33.99 5.86 -20.72
CA HIS A 623 -34.52 5.85 -22.08
C HIS A 623 -34.39 4.46 -22.71
N GLU A 624 -35.52 3.79 -22.97
CA GLU A 624 -35.54 2.38 -23.42
C GLU A 624 -34.80 2.14 -24.75
N ILE A 625 -34.77 3.14 -25.64
CA ILE A 625 -34.14 3.05 -26.96
C ILE A 625 -32.70 3.56 -26.98
N LEU A 626 -32.49 4.85 -26.64
CA LEU A 626 -31.17 5.48 -26.73
C LEU A 626 -30.13 4.76 -25.87
N PHE A 627 -30.46 4.41 -24.63
CA PHE A 627 -29.48 3.85 -23.71
C PHE A 627 -28.81 2.55 -24.20
N PRO A 628 -29.57 1.51 -24.64
CA PRO A 628 -28.95 0.34 -25.26
C PRO A 628 -28.06 0.68 -26.45
N VAL A 629 -28.52 1.56 -27.35
CA VAL A 629 -27.77 1.93 -28.57
C VAL A 629 -26.46 2.63 -28.22
N VAL A 630 -26.51 3.66 -27.39
CA VAL A 630 -25.32 4.40 -26.94
C VAL A 630 -24.33 3.45 -26.27
N THR A 631 -24.81 2.57 -25.42
CA THR A 631 -23.91 1.63 -24.74
C THR A 631 -23.27 0.65 -25.73
N ILE A 632 -23.98 0.21 -26.78
CA ILE A 632 -23.42 -0.65 -27.84
C ILE A 632 -22.31 0.08 -28.61
N ILE A 633 -22.52 1.37 -28.89
CA ILE A 633 -21.52 2.22 -29.54
C ILE A 633 -20.27 2.32 -28.67
N ILE A 634 -20.42 2.60 -27.37
CA ILE A 634 -19.30 2.70 -26.42
C ILE A 634 -18.50 1.38 -26.39
N MET A 635 -19.19 0.24 -26.30
CA MET A 635 -18.54 -1.07 -26.31
C MET A 635 -17.76 -1.31 -27.61
N GLN A 636 -18.36 -1.04 -28.78
CA GLN A 636 -17.70 -1.22 -30.07
C GLN A 636 -16.46 -0.34 -30.19
N MET A 637 -16.59 0.93 -29.82
CA MET A 637 -15.49 1.89 -29.80
C MET A 637 -14.36 1.39 -28.88
N PHE A 638 -14.70 0.92 -27.67
CA PHE A 638 -13.69 0.42 -26.73
C PHE A 638 -13.02 -0.87 -27.22
N ILE A 639 -13.77 -1.81 -27.80
CA ILE A 639 -13.21 -3.02 -28.41
C ILE A 639 -12.24 -2.66 -29.54
N SER A 640 -12.61 -1.67 -30.37
CA SER A 640 -11.75 -1.15 -31.45
C SER A 640 -10.44 -0.60 -30.88
N LYS A 641 -10.50 0.27 -29.86
CA LYS A 641 -9.30 0.77 -29.15
C LYS A 641 -8.45 -0.36 -28.58
N MET A 642 -9.09 -1.31 -27.90
CA MET A 642 -8.42 -2.44 -27.25
C MET A 642 -7.58 -3.26 -28.25
N ARG A 643 -8.10 -3.49 -29.47
CA ARG A 643 -7.47 -4.36 -30.47
C ARG A 643 -6.54 -3.62 -31.43
N LYS A 644 -6.88 -2.40 -31.85
CA LYS A 644 -6.12 -1.65 -32.86
C LYS A 644 -4.95 -0.88 -32.26
N LEU A 645 -5.10 -0.37 -31.04
CA LEU A 645 -4.08 0.48 -30.42
C LEU A 645 -3.08 -0.34 -29.61
N LYS A 646 -1.84 0.13 -29.54
CA LYS A 646 -0.83 -0.36 -28.59
C LYS A 646 -0.95 0.40 -27.27
N GLY A 647 -0.22 -0.03 -26.24
CA GLY A 647 -0.25 0.63 -24.93
C GLY A 647 -1.43 0.21 -24.05
N ARG A 648 -1.63 0.93 -22.94
CA ARG A 648 -2.60 0.63 -21.88
C ARG A 648 -3.99 1.20 -22.20
N LYS A 649 -5.05 0.44 -21.94
CA LYS A 649 -6.45 0.89 -22.15
C LYS A 649 -7.23 0.70 -20.86
N VAL A 650 -7.97 1.72 -20.43
CA VAL A 650 -8.78 1.68 -19.21
C VAL A 650 -10.23 1.86 -19.61
N LEU A 651 -11.11 0.97 -19.16
CA LEU A 651 -12.55 1.20 -19.18
C LEU A 651 -13.04 1.31 -17.75
N ALA A 652 -13.38 2.51 -17.31
CA ALA A 652 -13.99 2.77 -16.02
C ALA A 652 -15.51 2.88 -16.16
N ILE A 653 -16.25 2.11 -15.35
CA ILE A 653 -17.72 2.12 -15.31
C ILE A 653 -18.13 2.56 -13.91
N ASP A 654 -18.58 3.81 -13.78
CA ASP A 654 -18.98 4.42 -12.50
C ASP A 654 -20.51 4.47 -12.40
N GLU A 655 -21.09 3.69 -11.48
CA GLU A 655 -22.54 3.55 -11.19
C GLU A 655 -23.45 3.16 -12.40
N ALA A 656 -22.93 3.11 -13.62
CA ALA A 656 -23.69 2.79 -14.83
C ALA A 656 -23.96 1.28 -15.00
N TRP A 657 -23.31 0.42 -14.21
CA TRP A 657 -23.25 -1.02 -14.47
C TRP A 657 -24.61 -1.73 -14.43
N ILE A 658 -25.55 -1.28 -13.59
CA ILE A 658 -26.90 -1.85 -13.50
C ILE A 658 -27.66 -1.64 -14.81
N ALA A 659 -27.61 -0.41 -15.32
CA ALA A 659 -28.27 -0.05 -16.57
C ALA A 659 -27.63 -0.81 -17.73
N ILE A 660 -26.28 -0.86 -17.77
CA ILE A 660 -25.52 -1.61 -18.78
C ILE A 660 -25.89 -3.09 -18.78
N ALA A 661 -25.99 -3.72 -17.61
CA ALA A 661 -26.33 -5.15 -17.50
C ALA A 661 -27.70 -5.50 -18.09
N LYS A 662 -28.70 -4.61 -17.96
CA LYS A 662 -30.07 -4.81 -18.49
C LYS A 662 -30.13 -4.75 -20.02
N ALA A 663 -29.22 -4.02 -20.68
CA ALA A 663 -29.17 -3.88 -22.14
C ALA A 663 -28.45 -5.04 -22.85
N GLY A 664 -28.50 -6.26 -22.30
CA GLY A 664 -27.85 -7.45 -22.88
C GLY A 664 -26.31 -7.48 -22.76
N MET A 665 -25.70 -6.63 -21.93
CA MET A 665 -24.24 -6.41 -21.89
C MET A 665 -23.50 -7.12 -20.77
N ALA A 666 -24.21 -7.92 -19.98
CA ALA A 666 -23.59 -8.74 -18.95
C ALA A 666 -22.48 -9.65 -19.54
N GLU A 667 -22.71 -10.19 -20.75
CA GLU A 667 -21.71 -10.98 -21.48
C GLU A 667 -20.52 -10.14 -21.98
N PHE A 668 -20.70 -8.84 -22.28
CA PHE A 668 -19.59 -7.97 -22.62
C PHE A 668 -18.68 -7.71 -21.41
N ILE A 669 -19.24 -7.39 -20.24
CA ILE A 669 -18.47 -7.21 -19.00
C ILE A 669 -17.68 -8.48 -18.70
N LYS A 670 -18.32 -9.65 -18.84
CA LYS A 670 -17.69 -10.96 -18.69
C LYS A 670 -16.58 -11.23 -19.71
N TYR A 671 -16.80 -10.91 -20.97
CA TYR A 671 -15.78 -10.99 -22.01
C TYR A 671 -14.58 -10.09 -21.68
N LEU A 672 -14.86 -8.86 -21.27
CA LEU A 672 -13.87 -7.83 -20.96
C LEU A 672 -12.95 -8.30 -19.82
N TYR A 673 -13.52 -8.64 -18.66
CA TYR A 673 -12.75 -9.07 -17.48
C TYR A 673 -11.92 -10.34 -17.71
N LYS A 674 -12.34 -11.22 -18.64
CA LYS A 674 -11.58 -12.43 -19.01
C LYS A 674 -10.49 -12.18 -20.05
N THR A 675 -10.68 -11.22 -20.95
CA THR A 675 -9.89 -11.12 -22.19
C THR A 675 -8.97 -9.90 -22.23
N ILE A 676 -9.36 -8.79 -21.60
CA ILE A 676 -8.66 -7.50 -21.69
C ILE A 676 -7.20 -7.55 -21.22
N ARG A 677 -6.86 -8.49 -20.33
CA ARG A 677 -5.47 -8.74 -19.89
C ARG A 677 -4.51 -9.00 -21.05
N LYS A 678 -4.99 -9.62 -22.14
CA LYS A 678 -4.19 -9.91 -23.36
C LYS A 678 -3.83 -8.63 -24.14
N PHE A 679 -4.53 -7.53 -23.86
CA PHE A 679 -4.43 -6.26 -24.57
C PHE A 679 -3.87 -5.13 -23.68
N ASN A 680 -3.24 -5.49 -22.55
CA ASN A 680 -2.72 -4.56 -21.55
C ASN A 680 -3.79 -3.57 -21.03
N GLY A 681 -5.03 -4.03 -20.86
CA GLY A 681 -6.10 -3.17 -20.37
C GLY A 681 -6.54 -3.44 -18.93
N ILE A 682 -7.23 -2.45 -18.39
CA ILE A 682 -7.69 -2.34 -17.01
C ILE A 682 -9.20 -2.07 -17.07
N PRO A 683 -10.05 -3.06 -16.82
CA PRO A 683 -11.46 -2.82 -16.57
C PRO A 683 -11.61 -2.39 -15.11
N ALA A 684 -12.32 -1.30 -14.88
CA ALA A 684 -12.61 -0.78 -13.55
C ALA A 684 -14.13 -0.65 -13.37
N LEU A 685 -14.69 -1.31 -12.35
CA LEU A 685 -16.08 -1.09 -11.94
C LEU A 685 -16.10 -0.37 -10.60
N ILE A 686 -16.83 0.74 -10.55
CA ILE A 686 -16.97 1.62 -9.39
C ILE A 686 -18.44 1.65 -8.97
N THR A 687 -18.70 1.43 -7.69
CA THR A 687 -20.08 1.35 -7.16
C THR A 687 -20.16 1.65 -5.66
N GLN A 688 -21.31 2.17 -5.25
CA GLN A 688 -21.66 2.45 -3.86
C GLN A 688 -22.69 1.50 -3.26
N GLU A 689 -23.49 0.86 -4.11
CA GLU A 689 -24.58 -0.03 -3.70
C GLU A 689 -24.10 -1.49 -3.74
N VAL A 690 -23.63 -1.97 -2.59
CA VAL A 690 -23.18 -3.37 -2.45
C VAL A 690 -24.34 -4.35 -2.50
N ASP A 691 -25.51 -3.95 -2.00
CA ASP A 691 -26.72 -4.78 -2.04
C ASP A 691 -27.12 -5.11 -3.49
N ASP A 692 -26.99 -4.14 -4.41
CA ASP A 692 -27.26 -4.35 -5.84
C ASP A 692 -26.25 -5.31 -6.47
N LEU A 693 -24.97 -5.22 -6.12
CA LEU A 693 -23.94 -6.16 -6.57
C LEU A 693 -24.22 -7.60 -6.10
N ILE A 694 -24.62 -7.76 -4.84
CA ILE A 694 -24.96 -9.07 -4.25
C ILE A 694 -26.11 -9.72 -5.02
N SER A 695 -27.08 -8.92 -5.47
CA SER A 695 -28.27 -9.40 -6.15
C SER A 695 -28.01 -9.92 -7.57
N SER A 696 -26.90 -9.52 -8.22
CA SER A 696 -26.58 -9.88 -9.61
C SER A 696 -25.52 -10.99 -9.69
N PRO A 697 -25.91 -12.25 -10.03
CA PRO A 697 -24.97 -13.37 -10.09
C PRO A 697 -23.81 -13.13 -11.07
N VAL A 698 -24.10 -12.54 -12.23
CA VAL A 698 -23.10 -12.30 -13.27
C VAL A 698 -22.05 -11.31 -12.80
N ILE A 699 -22.44 -10.25 -12.08
CA ILE A 699 -21.52 -9.23 -11.60
C ILE A 699 -20.70 -9.77 -10.44
N LYS A 700 -21.30 -10.51 -9.52
CA LYS A 700 -20.57 -11.18 -8.44
C LYS A 700 -19.51 -12.15 -9.00
N GLU A 701 -19.89 -13.05 -9.89
CA GLU A 701 -18.98 -14.06 -10.46
C GLU A 701 -17.90 -13.48 -11.36
N THR A 702 -18.20 -12.35 -12.02
CA THR A 702 -17.28 -11.75 -13.00
C THR A 702 -16.42 -10.66 -12.37
N VAL A 703 -17.04 -9.69 -11.72
CA VAL A 703 -16.34 -8.46 -11.29
C VAL A 703 -15.66 -8.71 -9.96
N VAL A 704 -16.40 -9.18 -8.96
CA VAL A 704 -15.84 -9.36 -7.61
C VAL A 704 -14.80 -10.49 -7.61
N ASN A 705 -15.12 -11.63 -8.21
CA ASN A 705 -14.24 -12.81 -8.18
C ASN A 705 -13.04 -12.70 -9.13
N LEU A 706 -13.16 -12.04 -10.29
CA LEU A 706 -12.02 -11.89 -11.22
C LEU A 706 -11.24 -10.60 -11.02
N SER A 707 -11.60 -9.74 -10.06
CA SER A 707 -10.80 -8.57 -9.69
C SER A 707 -9.77 -8.93 -8.64
N ASP A 708 -8.52 -9.02 -9.07
CA ASP A 708 -7.41 -9.26 -8.14
C ASP A 708 -7.08 -7.98 -7.36
N THR A 709 -7.32 -6.79 -7.93
CA THR A 709 -7.17 -5.52 -7.21
C THR A 709 -8.54 -5.00 -6.79
N LYS A 710 -8.75 -4.90 -5.48
CA LYS A 710 -9.97 -4.36 -4.87
C LYS A 710 -9.63 -3.13 -4.04
N VAL A 711 -10.38 -2.06 -4.21
CA VAL A 711 -10.21 -0.81 -3.48
C VAL A 711 -11.47 -0.51 -2.71
N PHE A 712 -11.35 -0.42 -1.39
CA PHE A 712 -12.47 -0.14 -0.49
C PHE A 712 -12.28 1.22 0.17
N LEU A 713 -13.28 2.08 0.07
CA LEU A 713 -13.35 3.30 0.86
C LEU A 713 -14.24 3.06 2.08
N ASP A 714 -14.62 4.14 2.76
CA ASP A 714 -15.44 4.07 3.96
C ASP A 714 -16.77 3.33 3.72
N MET A 715 -16.96 2.25 4.47
CA MET A 715 -18.14 1.39 4.41
C MET A 715 -18.78 1.21 5.81
N ARG A 716 -18.59 2.18 6.71
CA ARG A 716 -19.18 2.17 8.07
C ARG A 716 -20.70 1.98 8.07
N LYS A 717 -21.41 2.49 7.05
CA LYS A 717 -22.86 2.28 6.88
C LYS A 717 -23.26 0.80 6.77
N PHE A 718 -22.33 -0.07 6.36
CA PHE A 718 -22.55 -1.51 6.20
C PHE A 718 -22.08 -2.33 7.41
N MET A 719 -21.63 -1.71 8.50
CA MET A 719 -21.15 -2.39 9.71
C MET A 719 -22.08 -3.50 10.21
N ASN A 720 -23.39 -3.27 10.18
CA ASN A 720 -24.39 -4.22 10.66
C ASN A 720 -24.63 -5.40 9.71
N LYS A 721 -24.31 -5.26 8.43
CA LYS A 721 -24.45 -6.30 7.39
C LYS A 721 -23.09 -6.88 6.96
N PHE A 722 -22.02 -6.55 7.68
CA PHE A 722 -20.67 -6.78 7.20
C PHE A 722 -20.35 -8.26 7.00
N ASP A 723 -20.91 -9.17 7.79
CA ASP A 723 -20.62 -10.61 7.63
C ASP A 723 -21.15 -11.15 6.29
N SER A 724 -22.32 -10.68 5.84
CA SER A 724 -22.86 -11.00 4.51
C SER A 724 -22.02 -10.39 3.38
N LEU A 725 -21.54 -9.16 3.61
CA LEU A 725 -20.67 -8.43 2.70
C LEU A 725 -19.31 -9.11 2.55
N GLN A 726 -18.72 -9.55 3.67
CA GLN A 726 -17.47 -10.30 3.74
C GLN A 726 -17.58 -11.61 2.95
N ALA A 727 -18.66 -12.37 3.15
CA ALA A 727 -18.90 -13.61 2.41
C ALA A 727 -19.09 -13.36 0.90
N THR A 728 -19.75 -12.27 0.51
CA THR A 728 -19.99 -11.96 -0.90
C THR A 728 -18.74 -11.46 -1.60
N LEU A 729 -17.97 -10.60 -0.95
CA LEU A 729 -16.77 -9.99 -1.49
C LEU A 729 -15.52 -10.88 -1.34
N GLY A 730 -15.64 -12.02 -0.65
CA GLY A 730 -14.54 -12.96 -0.41
C GLY A 730 -13.45 -12.38 0.48
N LEU A 731 -13.81 -11.55 1.46
CA LEU A 731 -12.84 -10.82 2.29
C LEU A 731 -12.37 -11.66 3.48
N SER A 732 -11.07 -11.57 3.79
CA SER A 732 -10.48 -12.18 4.98
C SER A 732 -10.84 -11.41 6.26
N GLU A 733 -10.66 -12.03 7.44
CA GLU A 733 -10.79 -11.35 8.73
C GLU A 733 -9.79 -10.18 8.88
N LYS A 734 -8.61 -10.30 8.27
CA LYS A 734 -7.62 -9.21 8.19
C LYS A 734 -8.19 -8.04 7.40
N THR A 735 -8.72 -8.30 6.21
CA THR A 735 -9.36 -7.30 5.35
C THR A 735 -10.51 -6.60 6.08
N LYS A 736 -11.37 -7.36 6.78
CA LYS A 736 -12.46 -6.83 7.62
C LYS A 736 -11.95 -5.86 8.68
N THR A 737 -10.94 -6.27 9.45
CA THR A 737 -10.38 -5.46 10.53
C THR A 737 -9.78 -4.16 10.01
N MET A 738 -9.03 -4.22 8.90
CA MET A 738 -8.45 -3.03 8.28
C MET A 738 -9.52 -2.10 7.68
N MET A 739 -10.52 -2.67 7.02
CA MET A 739 -11.62 -1.91 6.42
C MET A 739 -12.47 -1.17 7.47
N LEU A 740 -12.77 -1.81 8.60
CA LEU A 740 -13.50 -1.17 9.70
C LEU A 740 -12.69 -0.11 10.45
N SER A 741 -11.36 -0.10 10.28
CA SER A 741 -10.48 0.93 10.84
C SER A 741 -10.46 2.23 10.04
N LEU A 742 -10.97 2.24 8.80
CA LEU A 742 -10.89 3.38 7.88
C LEU A 742 -11.58 4.62 8.46
N ASN A 743 -10.91 5.77 8.35
CA ASN A 743 -11.39 7.10 8.72
C ASN A 743 -11.79 7.26 10.20
N ARG A 744 -11.28 6.40 11.11
CA ARG A 744 -11.61 6.47 12.56
C ARG A 744 -10.80 7.51 13.32
N ALA A 745 -9.52 7.68 12.99
CA ALA A 745 -8.61 8.58 13.70
C ALA A 745 -7.96 9.58 12.73
N ASN A 746 -8.79 10.20 11.87
CA ASN A 746 -8.29 11.21 10.95
C ASN A 746 -7.86 12.47 11.69
N ASP A 747 -6.77 13.08 11.22
CA ASP A 747 -6.33 14.38 11.68
C ASP A 747 -7.36 15.45 11.28
N PRO A 748 -8.00 16.15 12.22
CA PRO A 748 -9.04 17.14 11.92
C PRO A 748 -8.50 18.37 11.18
N THR A 749 -7.19 18.60 11.18
CA THR A 749 -6.55 19.74 10.50
C THR A 749 -6.28 19.47 9.02
N LYS A 750 -6.34 18.21 8.60
CA LYS A 750 -6.03 17.79 7.22
C LYS A 750 -7.29 17.26 6.53
N ASN A 751 -7.37 17.51 5.22
CA ASN A 751 -8.47 17.01 4.40
C ASN A 751 -8.01 15.79 3.59
N TYR A 752 -8.26 14.60 4.12
CA TYR A 752 -7.98 13.34 3.41
C TYR A 752 -9.03 12.27 3.74
N ARG A 753 -9.09 11.27 2.87
CA ARG A 753 -9.86 10.04 3.09
C ARG A 753 -8.93 8.83 3.07
N GLU A 754 -9.14 7.92 4.00
CA GLU A 754 -8.47 6.61 3.99
C GLU A 754 -9.16 5.66 3.00
N LEU A 755 -8.36 4.87 2.30
CA LEU A 755 -8.79 3.78 1.44
C LEU A 755 -7.97 2.51 1.75
N LEU A 756 -8.59 1.36 1.57
CA LEU A 756 -7.93 0.06 1.62
C LEU A 756 -7.69 -0.43 0.19
N ILE A 757 -6.50 -0.93 -0.08
CA ILE A 757 -6.16 -1.63 -1.31
C ILE A 757 -5.83 -3.08 -0.95
N ASP A 758 -6.57 -4.00 -1.55
CA ASP A 758 -6.37 -5.45 -1.46
C ASP A 758 -5.93 -5.97 -2.83
N GLN A 759 -4.74 -6.55 -2.89
CA GLN A 759 -4.15 -7.15 -4.08
C GLN A 759 -4.01 -8.66 -3.85
N GLY A 760 -4.89 -9.42 -4.50
CA GLY A 760 -4.89 -10.88 -4.50
C GLY A 760 -5.17 -11.52 -3.14
N GLY A 761 -5.66 -10.77 -2.15
CA GLY A 761 -5.80 -11.24 -0.76
C GLY A 761 -4.46 -11.40 -0.02
N GLN A 762 -3.34 -11.04 -0.66
CA GLN A 762 -1.98 -11.24 -0.13
C GLN A 762 -1.39 -9.92 0.38
N SER A 763 -1.52 -8.84 -0.41
CA SER A 763 -1.07 -7.51 -0.04
C SER A 763 -2.28 -6.64 0.26
N ILE A 764 -2.48 -6.35 1.55
CA ILE A 764 -3.62 -5.57 2.03
C ILE A 764 -3.06 -4.37 2.80
N LYS A 765 -3.31 -3.16 2.30
CA LYS A 765 -2.71 -1.92 2.83
C LYS A 765 -3.73 -0.79 2.86
N VAL A 766 -3.69 0.01 3.92
CA VAL A 766 -4.48 1.25 4.02
C VAL A 766 -3.61 2.43 3.63
N TYR A 767 -4.12 3.28 2.76
CA TYR A 767 -3.50 4.52 2.33
C TYR A 767 -4.43 5.71 2.58
N ARG A 768 -3.89 6.92 2.51
CA ARG A 768 -4.64 8.18 2.46
C ARG A 768 -4.67 8.69 1.03
N ASN A 769 -5.86 9.05 0.54
CA ASN A 769 -6.01 9.92 -0.61
C ASN A 769 -6.11 11.36 -0.09
N GLU A 770 -4.97 12.04 -0.07
CA GLU A 770 -4.84 13.44 0.27
C GLU A 770 -4.43 14.19 -1.00
N LEU A 771 -5.26 15.14 -1.41
CA LEU A 771 -5.08 15.87 -2.67
C LEU A 771 -4.57 17.27 -2.39
N SER A 772 -3.75 17.79 -3.29
CA SER A 772 -3.45 19.22 -3.29
C SER A 772 -4.70 20.04 -3.60
N THR A 773 -4.68 21.33 -3.28
CA THR A 773 -5.81 22.23 -3.54
C THR A 773 -6.17 22.27 -5.03
N GLU A 774 -5.18 22.27 -5.91
CA GLU A 774 -5.36 22.25 -7.36
C GLU A 774 -5.99 20.93 -7.83
N GLU A 775 -5.53 19.79 -7.31
CA GLU A 775 -6.13 18.49 -7.62
C GLU A 775 -7.57 18.39 -7.13
N TYR A 776 -7.85 18.88 -5.93
CA TYR A 776 -9.20 18.91 -5.39
C TYR A 776 -10.15 19.68 -6.31
N PHE A 777 -9.76 20.87 -6.78
CA PHE A 777 -10.59 21.65 -7.70
C PHE A 777 -10.67 21.08 -9.11
N ALA A 778 -9.65 20.35 -9.57
CA ALA A 778 -9.72 19.62 -10.83
C ALA A 778 -10.77 18.50 -10.79
N TYR A 779 -11.04 17.92 -9.61
CA TYR A 779 -11.91 16.76 -9.45
C TYR A 779 -13.23 17.05 -8.71
N THR A 780 -13.46 18.30 -8.28
CA THR A 780 -14.61 18.61 -7.43
C THR A 780 -15.94 18.30 -8.12
N THR A 781 -16.83 17.65 -7.35
CA THR A 781 -18.20 17.33 -7.77
C THR A 781 -19.21 18.37 -7.29
N GLU A 782 -18.82 19.23 -6.35
CA GLU A 782 -19.71 20.22 -5.74
C GLU A 782 -20.06 21.33 -6.73
N LEU A 783 -21.37 21.55 -6.96
CA LEU A 783 -21.83 22.46 -8.00
C LEU A 783 -21.32 23.90 -7.80
N THR A 784 -21.33 24.39 -6.56
CA THR A 784 -20.88 25.75 -6.24
C THR A 784 -19.39 25.94 -6.50
N GLU A 785 -18.59 24.91 -6.29
CA GLU A 785 -17.14 24.92 -6.56
C GLU A 785 -16.86 24.78 -8.04
N LYS A 786 -17.56 23.90 -8.75
CA LYS A 786 -17.47 23.74 -10.21
C LYS A 786 -17.74 25.06 -10.95
N LEU A 787 -18.80 25.78 -10.56
CA LEU A 787 -19.13 27.07 -11.17
C LEU A 787 -18.03 28.10 -10.96
N LYS A 788 -17.43 28.14 -9.76
CA LYS A 788 -16.27 29.02 -9.49
C LYS A 788 -15.05 28.64 -10.31
N VAL A 789 -14.75 27.36 -10.44
CA VAL A 789 -13.64 26.88 -11.27
C VAL A 789 -13.85 27.30 -12.73
N GLN A 790 -15.07 27.14 -13.25
CA GLN A 790 -15.40 27.57 -14.61
C GLN A 790 -15.29 29.10 -14.79
N GLU A 791 -15.83 29.88 -13.85
CA GLU A 791 -15.72 31.35 -13.90
C GLU A 791 -14.25 31.82 -13.95
N TYR A 792 -13.38 31.17 -13.17
CA TYR A 792 -11.95 31.46 -13.18
C TYR A 792 -11.29 30.97 -14.48
N ALA A 793 -11.68 29.80 -14.99
CA ALA A 793 -11.18 29.30 -16.27
C ALA A 793 -11.51 30.26 -17.41
N ASP A 794 -12.75 30.77 -17.48
CA ASP A 794 -13.20 31.74 -18.47
C ASP A 794 -12.45 33.07 -18.32
N ARG A 795 -12.22 33.52 -17.08
CA ARG A 795 -11.49 34.78 -16.79
C ARG A 795 -10.00 34.72 -17.16
N TYR A 796 -9.35 33.58 -16.95
CA TYR A 796 -7.90 33.42 -17.11
C TYR A 796 -7.50 32.64 -18.39
N GLY A 797 -8.49 32.20 -19.18
CA GLY A 797 -8.35 31.65 -20.53
C GLY A 797 -8.01 30.15 -20.60
N SER A 798 -7.87 29.45 -19.47
CA SER A 798 -7.73 27.98 -19.45
C SER A 798 -8.10 27.41 -18.08
N MET A 799 -8.48 26.13 -18.06
CA MET A 799 -8.81 25.40 -16.83
C MET A 799 -7.63 25.37 -15.85
N GLU A 800 -6.42 25.07 -16.33
CA GLU A 800 -5.20 25.06 -15.51
C GLU A 800 -4.95 26.41 -14.82
N ARG A 801 -5.04 27.53 -15.58
CA ARG A 801 -4.81 28.87 -15.03
C ARG A 801 -5.90 29.26 -14.06
N GLY A 802 -7.16 28.94 -14.38
CA GLY A 802 -8.30 29.18 -13.50
C GLY A 802 -8.13 28.52 -12.14
N ILE A 803 -7.80 27.22 -12.13
CA ILE A 803 -7.53 26.45 -10.91
C ILE A 803 -6.33 27.02 -10.14
N ALA A 804 -5.23 27.35 -10.82
CA ALA A 804 -4.03 27.89 -10.18
C ALA A 804 -4.31 29.22 -9.45
N HIS A 805 -5.09 30.11 -10.08
CA HIS A 805 -5.49 31.39 -9.48
C HIS A 805 -6.45 31.20 -8.30
N LEU A 806 -7.45 30.33 -8.44
CA LEU A 806 -8.40 30.02 -7.38
C LEU A 806 -7.71 29.42 -6.15
N ALA A 807 -6.80 28.46 -6.36
CA ALA A 807 -6.02 27.83 -5.29
C ALA A 807 -5.12 28.85 -4.58
N ARG A 808 -4.50 29.77 -5.32
CA ARG A 808 -3.66 30.84 -4.75
C ARG A 808 -4.48 31.78 -3.87
N GLU A 809 -5.67 32.18 -4.31
CA GLU A 809 -6.53 33.08 -3.54
C GLU A 809 -6.98 32.47 -2.22
N LEU A 810 -7.37 31.19 -2.23
CA LEU A 810 -7.74 30.47 -1.01
C LEU A 810 -6.59 30.31 -0.02
N ARG A 811 -5.36 30.13 -0.51
CA ARG A 811 -4.16 30.11 0.33
C ARG A 811 -3.91 31.46 1.00
N MET A 812 -4.10 32.56 0.28
CA MET A 812 -3.95 33.92 0.83
C MET A 812 -5.03 34.22 1.88
N GLN A 813 -6.27 33.81 1.66
CA GLN A 813 -7.35 33.96 2.64
C GLN A 813 -7.06 33.21 3.94
N LYS A 814 -6.52 31.98 3.85
CA LYS A 814 -6.12 31.19 5.02
C LYS A 814 -4.90 31.74 5.77
N GLN A 815 -4.04 32.52 5.13
CA GLN A 815 -2.90 33.17 5.80
C GLN A 815 -3.29 34.46 6.52
N ASN A 816 -4.42 35.07 6.11
CA ASN A 816 -4.96 36.29 6.71
C ASN A 816 -6.01 36.03 7.81
N GLN A 817 -6.36 34.76 8.05
CA GLN A 817 -7.19 34.27 9.16
C GLN A 817 -6.30 33.59 10.19
#